data_AF-V6TV83-F1
#
_entry.id   AF-V6TV83-F1
#
_cell.length_a   1.000
_cell.length_b   1.000
_cell.length_c   1.000
_cell.angle_alpha   90.00
_cell.angle_beta   90.00
_cell.angle_gamma   90.00
#
_symmetry.space_group_name_H-M   'P 1'
#
loop_
_entity.id
_entity.type
_entity.pdbx_description
1 polymer ?
#
loop_
_entity_poly.entity_id
_entity_poly.type
_entity_poly.pdbx_seq_one_letter_code
_entity_poly.pdbx_strand_id
1 'polypeptide(L)'
;VCAGTKKPLHRLLQRTVPKSPVMITVLFLGLFGASRAGDGSTPYKNSYYVPCTGNKPDCVEGKCVMLSRGVTLCTECKSGKVPINGACFGKDDSSSVDTSICTSEDTSNSGKRCTACTGGSSNGGDTYFLFYGGCYNKTEWPGTNICKTVSSGMCTGCNTGHGVVFQNVDSGASEKCILCGDNVGFNGKAGIAGCATCVLLDSASPSTNTASAATVQCTACVANDKAPIDGQCTTVGSNKCENGYCTHCVKGYVYHKGGCYSKDSASASICDSSNLLDIGGYSACKQCVNSSEIPHNGNCRPASELGSCTKDNNSGKCTACSSKPSNRNIFFYEGGCYTTDDLLGRTICTAASGGVCTTCNGSQGYFAKDSTCRRCNDTANSGIENCATCTPGSDGSKPVCTGCNNNKYAALNGGSCIESCPSPATSNCSNGNICACKCGTGTYPSDASCLQCDSACSECTGSGPSNCVTCASGKYIKTDESGGRTCVDSSGCGDGYYADPEKLQCLRCGITSCKTCNPVDGNLKCTECSSGYLSLDGSSCSSQCTEPNQREGENSKCVCVDGFQPDDSGACVAVNTCPSQNSGCSSCNAAGECLSCSDSAQSIQPSKRSCAAACPEGSQLIGTLCTCMDGYALQGDACVSRSRRASSSSTVAVVSVVVVLLVVAAVALACWFVLRRRRRGPRGTSGRKRSAAEHLELMGTIDEF
;
A
#
# COMPACT_ATOMS: atom_id res chain seq x y z
N VAL A 1 14.22 -66.78 -29.95
CA VAL A 1 13.21 -67.85 -30.12
C VAL A 1 11.84 -67.19 -30.24
N CYS A 2 11.13 -67.56 -31.30
CA CYS A 2 9.85 -67.07 -31.84
C CYS A 2 8.73 -66.86 -30.79
N ALA A 3 7.95 -65.78 -30.85
CA ALA A 3 6.66 -65.62 -31.56
C ALA A 3 5.46 -66.34 -30.91
N GLY A 4 4.32 -65.64 -30.78
CA GLY A 4 3.06 -66.30 -30.40
C GLY A 4 1.88 -65.35 -30.14
N THR A 5 1.15 -65.06 -31.21
CA THR A 5 -0.07 -64.24 -31.30
C THR A 5 -1.36 -65.01 -30.92
N LYS A 6 -2.40 -64.30 -30.43
CA LYS A 6 -3.80 -64.24 -30.94
C LYS A 6 -4.90 -64.07 -29.84
N LYS A 7 -5.71 -63.02 -30.08
CA LYS A 7 -7.11 -62.68 -29.66
C LYS A 7 -8.13 -63.84 -29.86
N PRO A 8 -9.47 -63.65 -29.70
CA PRO A 8 -10.32 -62.93 -28.73
C PRO A 8 -11.57 -63.78 -28.29
N LEU A 9 -12.47 -63.28 -27.42
CA LEU A 9 -13.90 -63.65 -27.50
C LEU A 9 -14.88 -62.63 -26.87
N HIS A 10 -15.94 -62.41 -27.63
CA HIS A 10 -17.12 -61.55 -27.45
C HIS A 10 -18.20 -62.17 -26.55
N ARG A 11 -18.99 -61.34 -25.84
CA ARG A 11 -20.48 -61.22 -25.87
C ARG A 11 -20.99 -60.61 -24.53
N LEU A 12 -21.61 -59.42 -24.56
CA LEU A 12 -23.03 -59.07 -24.83
C LEU A 12 -23.97 -59.25 -23.62
N LEU A 13 -24.60 -58.15 -23.19
CA LEU A 13 -25.98 -57.95 -22.68
C LEU A 13 -26.09 -56.51 -22.13
N GLN A 14 -26.51 -55.51 -22.92
CA GLN A 14 -27.89 -55.00 -23.11
C GLN A 14 -28.58 -54.34 -21.90
N ARG A 15 -28.74 -53.01 -22.04
CA ARG A 15 -29.92 -52.14 -21.79
C ARG A 15 -30.51 -52.03 -20.38
N THR A 16 -30.55 -50.80 -19.87
CA THR A 16 -31.79 -50.01 -19.70
C THR A 16 -31.50 -48.50 -19.61
N VAL A 17 -32.39 -47.72 -20.22
CA VAL A 17 -32.45 -46.25 -20.31
C VAL A 17 -33.56 -45.75 -19.38
N PRO A 18 -33.51 -44.50 -18.88
CA PRO A 18 -34.72 -43.70 -18.73
C PRO A 18 -34.74 -42.48 -19.70
N LYS A 19 -35.88 -42.35 -20.38
CA LYS A 19 -36.39 -41.20 -21.18
C LYS A 19 -36.83 -40.11 -20.17
N SER A 20 -36.93 -38.78 -20.39
CA SER A 20 -37.17 -37.88 -21.55
C SER A 20 -37.17 -36.41 -20.98
N PRO A 21 -37.52 -35.31 -21.70
CA PRO A 21 -36.97 -34.69 -22.92
C PRO A 21 -36.73 -33.14 -22.76
N VAL A 22 -36.44 -32.44 -23.88
CA VAL A 22 -36.38 -30.97 -24.12
C VAL A 22 -34.97 -30.38 -23.90
N MET A 23 -34.12 -30.12 -24.91
CA MET A 23 -34.28 -29.31 -26.12
C MET A 23 -33.30 -29.80 -27.20
N ILE A 24 -33.82 -30.21 -28.37
CA ILE A 24 -33.07 -30.45 -29.61
C ILE A 24 -33.26 -29.19 -30.45
N THR A 25 -32.22 -28.36 -30.62
CA THR A 25 -32.07 -27.43 -31.75
C THR A 25 -30.67 -26.80 -31.87
N VAL A 26 -29.57 -27.57 -31.74
CA VAL A 26 -28.25 -27.09 -32.20
C VAL A 26 -27.39 -28.27 -32.67
N LEU A 27 -27.71 -28.84 -33.84
CA LEU A 27 -26.83 -29.81 -34.52
C LEU A 27 -27.22 -29.97 -36.00
N PHE A 28 -27.31 -28.86 -36.72
CA PHE A 28 -27.28 -28.82 -38.18
C PHE A 28 -26.73 -27.47 -38.63
N LEU A 29 -25.43 -27.24 -38.48
CA LEU A 29 -24.69 -26.13 -39.11
C LEU A 29 -23.19 -26.44 -39.17
N GLY A 30 -22.85 -27.68 -39.48
CA GLY A 30 -21.47 -28.14 -39.60
C GLY A 30 -21.36 -29.12 -40.75
N LEU A 31 -21.62 -28.65 -41.98
CA LEU A 31 -21.25 -29.26 -43.27
C LEU A 31 -21.92 -28.48 -44.41
N PHE A 32 -21.52 -27.22 -44.63
CA PHE A 32 -21.53 -26.56 -45.94
C PHE A 32 -20.60 -25.34 -45.86
N GLY A 33 -19.31 -25.61 -45.80
CA GLY A 33 -18.24 -24.64 -46.00
C GLY A 33 -17.42 -25.06 -47.21
N ALA A 34 -18.06 -25.26 -48.36
CA ALA A 34 -17.33 -25.21 -49.61
C ALA A 34 -16.92 -23.74 -49.80
N SER A 35 -15.69 -23.42 -49.45
CA SER A 35 -15.05 -22.16 -49.84
C SER A 35 -15.04 -22.12 -51.36
N ARG A 36 -16.07 -21.49 -51.94
CA ARG A 36 -15.98 -20.98 -53.30
C ARG A 36 -14.83 -19.98 -53.28
N ALA A 37 -13.80 -20.28 -54.06
CA ALA A 37 -12.83 -19.28 -54.49
C ALA A 37 -13.61 -18.04 -54.93
N GLY A 38 -13.28 -16.88 -54.34
CA GLY A 38 -13.87 -15.62 -54.74
C GLY A 38 -13.70 -15.44 -56.24
N ASP A 39 -14.79 -15.10 -56.91
CA ASP A 39 -14.79 -14.75 -58.32
C ASP A 39 -13.82 -13.58 -58.51
N GLY A 40 -12.65 -13.83 -59.10
CA GLY A 40 -11.55 -12.86 -59.26
C GLY A 40 -11.85 -11.74 -60.26
N SER A 41 -13.13 -11.46 -60.51
CA SER A 41 -13.65 -10.64 -61.59
C SER A 41 -14.06 -9.22 -61.14
N THR A 42 -14.15 -8.93 -59.84
CA THR A 42 -14.45 -7.58 -59.32
C THR A 42 -13.34 -7.05 -58.40
N PRO A 43 -12.63 -5.98 -58.80
CA PRO A 43 -11.68 -5.26 -57.94
C PRO A 43 -12.30 -4.88 -56.57
N TYR A 44 -11.49 -4.87 -55.49
CA TYR A 44 -11.91 -4.39 -54.15
C TYR A 44 -13.02 -5.21 -53.46
N LYS A 45 -13.23 -6.47 -53.87
CA LYS A 45 -14.19 -7.40 -53.26
C LYS A 45 -13.50 -8.61 -52.66
N ASN A 46 -13.72 -8.82 -51.37
CA ASN A 46 -13.39 -10.07 -50.69
C ASN A 46 -14.48 -10.39 -49.65
N SER A 47 -14.31 -11.50 -48.92
CA SER A 47 -15.26 -11.98 -47.93
C SER A 47 -14.95 -11.53 -46.49
N TYR A 48 -14.08 -10.51 -46.31
CA TYR A 48 -13.74 -10.01 -44.99
C TYR A 48 -14.78 -9.01 -44.50
N TYR A 49 -15.49 -9.40 -43.44
CA TYR A 49 -16.44 -8.53 -42.75
C TYR A 49 -16.43 -8.80 -41.24
N VAL A 50 -16.85 -7.79 -40.48
CA VAL A 50 -17.03 -7.82 -39.03
C VAL A 50 -18.39 -7.25 -38.66
N PRO A 51 -18.90 -7.55 -37.45
CA PRO A 51 -20.04 -6.84 -36.89
C PRO A 51 -19.74 -5.33 -36.81
N CYS A 52 -20.73 -4.50 -37.16
CA CYS A 52 -20.61 -3.05 -37.04
C CYS A 52 -20.58 -2.64 -35.56
N THR A 53 -19.64 -1.78 -35.21
CA THR A 53 -19.56 -1.11 -33.90
C THR A 53 -20.38 0.17 -33.90
N GLY A 54 -21.17 0.36 -32.84
CA GLY A 54 -22.05 1.51 -32.69
C GLY A 54 -23.26 1.49 -33.62
N ASN A 55 -24.10 2.52 -33.53
CA ASN A 55 -25.24 2.67 -34.44
C ASN A 55 -24.77 3.11 -35.83
N LYS A 56 -24.92 2.24 -36.83
CA LYS A 56 -24.63 2.51 -38.24
C LYS A 56 -25.95 2.49 -39.03
N PRO A 57 -26.71 3.61 -39.04
CA PRO A 57 -27.99 3.66 -39.72
C PRO A 57 -27.81 3.30 -41.19
N ASP A 58 -28.78 2.55 -41.71
CA ASP A 58 -28.85 2.13 -43.10
C ASP A 58 -27.66 1.28 -43.61
N CYS A 59 -26.78 0.81 -42.74
CA CYS A 59 -25.79 -0.19 -43.09
C CYS A 59 -26.42 -1.59 -43.14
N VAL A 60 -26.00 -2.42 -44.09
CA VAL A 60 -26.39 -3.83 -44.12
C VAL A 60 -25.69 -4.57 -42.97
N GLU A 61 -26.45 -5.41 -42.25
CA GLU A 61 -25.94 -6.14 -41.09
C GLU A 61 -24.75 -7.05 -41.49
N GLY A 62 -23.68 -6.99 -40.69
CA GLY A 62 -22.46 -7.76 -40.94
C GLY A 62 -21.69 -7.32 -42.19
N LYS A 63 -21.96 -6.13 -42.75
CA LYS A 63 -21.23 -5.55 -43.88
C LYS A 63 -20.38 -4.35 -43.47
N CYS A 64 -19.69 -4.51 -42.34
CA CYS A 64 -18.67 -3.58 -41.90
C CYS A 64 -17.28 -4.20 -42.01
N VAL A 65 -16.26 -3.35 -42.10
CA VAL A 65 -14.85 -3.74 -41.96
C VAL A 65 -14.24 -3.02 -40.75
N MET A 66 -13.29 -3.65 -40.07
CA MET A 66 -12.62 -3.06 -38.91
C MET A 66 -11.45 -2.20 -39.39
N LEU A 67 -11.50 -0.88 -39.14
CA LEU A 67 -10.38 0.01 -39.44
C LEU A 67 -9.37 -0.01 -38.29
N SER A 68 -9.85 0.11 -37.06
CA SER A 68 -9.03 0.12 -35.84
C SER A 68 -9.90 -0.27 -34.64
N ARG A 69 -9.33 -0.33 -33.44
CA ARG A 69 -10.07 -0.72 -32.22
C ARG A 69 -11.32 0.14 -32.04
N GLY A 70 -12.49 -0.50 -32.01
CA GLY A 70 -13.79 0.16 -31.84
C GLY A 70 -14.32 0.89 -33.08
N VAL A 71 -13.55 0.97 -34.17
CA VAL A 71 -13.94 1.71 -35.38
C VAL A 71 -14.21 0.75 -36.52
N THR A 72 -15.47 0.74 -36.97
CA THR A 72 -15.91 -0.01 -38.14
C THR A 72 -16.43 0.91 -39.23
N LEU A 73 -16.19 0.52 -40.47
CA LEU A 73 -16.60 1.24 -41.68
C LEU A 73 -17.68 0.43 -42.39
N CYS A 74 -18.82 1.04 -42.66
CA CYS A 74 -19.86 0.40 -43.46
C CYS A 74 -19.41 0.32 -44.93
N THR A 75 -19.49 -0.86 -45.51
CA THR A 75 -19.07 -1.13 -46.89
C THR A 75 -20.22 -1.51 -47.83
N GLU A 76 -21.42 -1.70 -47.28
CA GLU A 76 -22.63 -2.00 -48.03
C GLU A 76 -23.83 -1.35 -47.34
N CYS A 77 -24.51 -0.46 -48.04
CA CYS A 77 -25.68 0.27 -47.53
C CYS A 77 -26.98 -0.34 -48.02
N LYS A 78 -28.08 -0.11 -47.31
CA LYS A 78 -29.42 -0.51 -47.76
C LYS A 78 -29.80 0.24 -49.04
N SER A 79 -30.76 -0.31 -49.79
CA SER A 79 -31.25 0.26 -51.04
C SER A 79 -31.55 1.77 -50.93
N GLY A 80 -31.17 2.52 -51.96
CA GLY A 80 -31.31 3.98 -52.02
C GLY A 80 -30.15 4.78 -51.42
N LYS A 81 -29.19 4.13 -50.75
CA LYS A 81 -28.01 4.78 -50.14
C LYS A 81 -26.69 4.17 -50.62
N VAL A 82 -25.60 4.92 -50.47
CA VAL A 82 -24.24 4.51 -50.85
C VAL A 82 -23.22 4.72 -49.73
N PRO A 83 -22.19 3.87 -49.62
CA PRO A 83 -21.16 3.99 -48.58
C PRO A 83 -20.11 5.05 -48.92
N ILE A 84 -20.11 6.15 -48.16
CA ILE A 84 -19.11 7.23 -48.25
C ILE A 84 -18.51 7.47 -46.86
N ASN A 85 -17.18 7.52 -46.77
CA ASN A 85 -16.43 7.65 -45.52
C ASN A 85 -16.87 6.65 -44.42
N GLY A 86 -17.32 5.44 -44.82
CA GLY A 86 -17.75 4.38 -43.91
C GLY A 86 -19.13 4.58 -43.27
N ALA A 87 -19.96 5.49 -43.81
CA ALA A 87 -21.36 5.71 -43.45
C ALA A 87 -22.25 5.71 -44.71
N CYS A 88 -23.56 5.56 -44.52
CA CYS A 88 -24.54 5.44 -45.60
C CYS A 88 -25.26 6.75 -45.86
N PHE A 89 -25.21 7.21 -47.12
CA PHE A 89 -25.85 8.46 -47.55
C PHE A 89 -26.74 8.23 -48.78
N GLY A 90 -27.94 8.82 -48.76
CA GLY A 90 -28.89 8.86 -49.86
C GLY A 90 -29.06 10.27 -50.43
N LYS A 91 -29.70 10.37 -51.59
CA LYS A 91 -29.97 11.66 -52.27
C LYS A 91 -30.87 12.60 -51.47
N ASP A 92 -31.74 12.03 -50.64
CA ASP A 92 -32.74 12.76 -49.86
C ASP A 92 -32.29 13.01 -48.41
N ASP A 93 -31.07 12.61 -48.04
CA ASP A 93 -30.54 12.89 -46.70
C ASP A 93 -30.18 14.39 -46.59
N SER A 94 -30.46 15.01 -45.44
CA SER A 94 -30.18 16.43 -45.16
C SER A 94 -28.66 16.77 -45.11
N SER A 95 -27.80 15.85 -45.50
CA SER A 95 -26.35 15.98 -45.53
C SER A 95 -25.87 16.60 -46.84
N SER A 96 -24.90 17.53 -46.78
CA SER A 96 -24.23 18.13 -47.94
C SER A 96 -23.28 17.17 -48.69
N VAL A 97 -23.46 15.86 -48.54
CA VAL A 97 -22.57 14.83 -49.09
C VAL A 97 -23.04 14.46 -50.49
N ASP A 98 -22.19 14.69 -51.49
CA ASP A 98 -22.50 14.35 -52.87
C ASP A 98 -22.44 12.83 -53.11
N THR A 99 -23.61 12.20 -53.26
CA THR A 99 -23.70 10.76 -53.50
C THR A 99 -23.22 10.33 -54.88
N SER A 100 -23.07 11.26 -55.84
CA SER A 100 -22.54 10.96 -57.18
C SER A 100 -21.06 10.56 -57.16
N ILE A 101 -20.37 10.83 -56.06
CA ILE A 101 -19.00 10.35 -55.78
C ILE A 101 -18.91 8.83 -55.92
N CYS A 102 -19.97 8.08 -55.57
CA CYS A 102 -19.97 6.62 -55.62
C CYS A 102 -20.71 6.10 -56.85
N THR A 103 -19.97 5.50 -57.79
CA THR A 103 -20.56 4.60 -58.78
C THR A 103 -20.89 3.29 -58.07
N SER A 104 -22.16 2.93 -57.95
CA SER A 104 -22.62 1.78 -57.14
C SER A 104 -23.14 0.61 -57.95
N GLU A 105 -23.04 -0.60 -57.38
CA GLU A 105 -23.70 -1.82 -57.84
C GLU A 105 -24.70 -2.31 -56.79
N ASP A 106 -25.75 -3.00 -57.24
CA ASP A 106 -26.67 -3.70 -56.35
C ASP A 106 -26.07 -5.05 -55.92
N THR A 107 -26.22 -5.38 -54.64
CA THR A 107 -25.78 -6.65 -54.06
C THR A 107 -26.93 -7.64 -53.98
N SER A 108 -26.60 -8.93 -53.82
CA SER A 108 -27.57 -10.03 -53.71
C SER A 108 -28.59 -9.88 -52.58
N ASN A 109 -28.34 -8.97 -51.62
CA ASN A 109 -29.21 -8.71 -50.47
C ASN A 109 -29.94 -7.36 -50.57
N SER A 110 -30.15 -6.83 -51.78
CA SER A 110 -30.76 -5.50 -52.00
C SER A 110 -30.00 -4.33 -51.34
N GLY A 111 -28.71 -4.53 -51.08
CA GLY A 111 -27.79 -3.49 -50.65
C GLY A 111 -27.08 -2.84 -51.84
N LYS A 112 -26.36 -1.76 -51.59
CA LYS A 112 -25.54 -1.03 -52.55
C LYS A 112 -24.12 -0.86 -52.03
N ARG A 113 -23.15 -1.09 -52.90
CA ARG A 113 -21.71 -0.93 -52.67
C ARG A 113 -21.11 -0.11 -53.82
N CYS A 114 -20.05 0.65 -53.55
CA CYS A 114 -19.30 1.37 -54.57
C CYS A 114 -18.36 0.43 -55.35
N THR A 115 -18.29 0.61 -56.67
CA THR A 115 -17.39 -0.09 -57.60
C THR A 115 -16.36 0.85 -58.23
N ALA A 116 -16.61 2.16 -58.19
CA ALA A 116 -15.66 3.21 -58.53
C ALA A 116 -16.00 4.50 -57.78
N CYS A 117 -15.01 5.37 -57.60
CA CYS A 117 -15.18 6.66 -56.95
C CYS A 117 -14.83 7.79 -57.93
N THR A 118 -15.70 8.79 -58.01
CA THR A 118 -15.51 10.01 -58.78
C THR A 118 -15.38 11.18 -57.78
N GLY A 119 -14.54 12.19 -58.05
CA GLY A 119 -14.35 13.27 -57.07
C GLY A 119 -12.99 13.94 -57.13
N GLY A 120 -12.56 14.29 -58.34
CA GLY A 120 -11.48 15.25 -58.52
C GLY A 120 -11.97 16.65 -58.20
N SER A 121 -11.22 17.38 -57.37
CA SER A 121 -11.40 18.83 -57.20
C SER A 121 -11.35 19.52 -58.58
N SER A 122 -12.12 20.60 -58.78
CA SER A 122 -12.02 21.47 -59.97
C SER A 122 -10.61 22.02 -60.22
N ASN A 123 -9.67 21.82 -59.28
CA ASN A 123 -8.26 22.19 -59.34
C ASN A 123 -7.28 21.02 -59.57
N GLY A 124 -7.73 19.88 -60.11
CA GLY A 124 -6.83 18.93 -60.78
C GLY A 124 -6.19 17.82 -59.94
N GLY A 125 -6.91 17.25 -58.95
CA GLY A 125 -6.48 16.02 -58.28
C GLY A 125 -7.66 15.23 -57.69
N ASP A 126 -7.58 13.90 -57.76
CA ASP A 126 -8.57 12.98 -57.18
C ASP A 126 -8.50 12.99 -55.65
N THR A 127 -9.63 13.23 -55.00
CA THR A 127 -9.72 13.34 -53.53
C THR A 127 -10.29 12.08 -52.89
N TYR A 128 -11.18 11.40 -53.61
CA TYR A 128 -11.84 10.18 -53.16
C TYR A 128 -11.22 8.94 -53.77
N PHE A 129 -11.11 7.86 -52.98
CA PHE A 129 -10.64 6.57 -53.46
C PHE A 129 -11.57 5.43 -53.02
N LEU A 130 -11.60 4.37 -53.83
CA LEU A 130 -12.32 3.15 -53.54
C LEU A 130 -11.53 2.29 -52.55
N PHE A 131 -12.21 1.80 -51.52
CA PHE A 131 -11.63 0.90 -50.53
C PHE A 131 -12.71 -0.02 -49.96
N TYR A 132 -12.52 -1.35 -50.04
CA TYR A 132 -13.50 -2.34 -49.58
C TYR A 132 -14.96 -2.04 -49.97
N GLY A 133 -15.20 -1.41 -51.13
CA GLY A 133 -16.56 -1.11 -51.61
C GLY A 133 -17.21 0.18 -51.11
N GLY A 134 -16.46 1.07 -50.47
CA GLY A 134 -16.90 2.44 -50.16
C GLY A 134 -15.96 3.48 -50.76
N CYS A 135 -16.43 4.72 -50.87
CA CYS A 135 -15.62 5.86 -51.31
C CYS A 135 -15.15 6.69 -50.11
N TYR A 136 -13.83 6.93 -50.03
CA TYR A 136 -13.21 7.58 -48.87
C TYR A 136 -12.41 8.80 -49.30
N ASN A 137 -12.58 9.89 -48.56
CA ASN A 137 -11.87 11.14 -48.78
C ASN A 137 -10.45 11.07 -48.18
N LYS A 138 -9.40 11.27 -48.97
CA LYS A 138 -8.00 11.23 -48.49
C LYS A 138 -7.63 12.38 -47.55
N THR A 139 -8.39 13.48 -47.55
CA THR A 139 -8.13 14.65 -46.70
C THR A 139 -8.94 14.66 -45.41
N GLU A 140 -9.88 13.72 -45.25
CA GLU A 140 -10.73 13.61 -44.08
C GLU A 140 -10.63 12.22 -43.45
N TRP A 141 -10.96 12.14 -42.16
CA TRP A 141 -11.09 10.85 -41.50
C TRP A 141 -12.32 10.12 -42.04
N PRO A 142 -12.25 8.80 -42.33
CA PRO A 142 -11.13 7.89 -42.04
C PRO A 142 -10.09 7.76 -43.16
N GLY A 143 -10.33 8.34 -44.35
CA GLY A 143 -9.45 8.14 -45.51
C GLY A 143 -8.01 8.63 -45.32
N THR A 144 -7.79 9.66 -44.49
CA THR A 144 -6.45 10.11 -44.07
C THR A 144 -5.60 9.00 -43.44
N ASN A 145 -6.23 8.02 -42.79
CA ASN A 145 -5.54 6.90 -42.12
C ASN A 145 -5.26 5.72 -43.06
N ILE A 146 -5.82 5.74 -44.27
CA ILE A 146 -5.77 4.62 -45.22
C ILE A 146 -4.86 4.97 -46.41
N CYS A 147 -4.97 6.18 -46.97
CA CYS A 147 -4.35 6.52 -48.25
C CYS A 147 -3.58 7.84 -48.22
N LYS A 148 -2.35 7.85 -48.77
CA LYS A 148 -1.54 9.06 -48.99
C LYS A 148 -1.73 9.64 -50.39
N THR A 149 -1.72 8.78 -51.41
CA THR A 149 -1.77 9.20 -52.82
C THR A 149 -2.92 8.52 -53.53
N VAL A 150 -3.76 9.33 -54.18
CA VAL A 150 -4.93 8.87 -54.93
C VAL A 150 -4.72 9.20 -56.41
N SER A 151 -5.05 8.25 -57.27
CA SER A 151 -5.05 8.42 -58.72
C SER A 151 -6.17 7.59 -59.34
N SER A 152 -6.95 8.18 -60.23
CA SER A 152 -8.09 7.57 -60.92
C SER A 152 -9.09 6.91 -59.96
N GLY A 153 -9.38 7.57 -58.83
CA GLY A 153 -10.27 7.03 -57.80
C GLY A 153 -9.74 5.81 -57.05
N MET A 154 -8.44 5.50 -57.15
CA MET A 154 -7.77 4.39 -56.46
C MET A 154 -6.68 4.89 -55.52
N CYS A 155 -6.46 4.17 -54.42
CA CYS A 155 -5.30 4.43 -53.57
C CYS A 155 -4.04 3.82 -54.19
N THR A 156 -3.08 4.66 -54.57
CA THR A 156 -1.79 4.22 -55.15
C THR A 156 -0.66 4.12 -54.12
N GLY A 157 -0.85 4.71 -52.93
CA GLY A 157 0.13 4.67 -51.86
C GLY A 157 -0.55 4.69 -50.50
N CYS A 158 -0.41 3.62 -49.74
CA CYS A 158 -1.09 3.46 -48.46
C CYS A 158 -0.47 4.35 -47.37
N ASN A 159 -1.32 4.80 -46.44
CA ASN A 159 -0.84 5.48 -45.25
C ASN A 159 -0.51 4.49 -44.13
N THR A 160 0.62 3.79 -44.28
CA THR A 160 1.10 2.80 -43.30
C THR A 160 1.55 3.40 -41.96
N GLY A 161 1.70 4.72 -41.86
CA GLY A 161 2.17 5.39 -40.63
C GLY A 161 1.21 5.24 -39.45
N HIS A 162 -0.08 5.07 -39.72
CA HIS A 162 -1.10 4.82 -38.68
C HIS A 162 -1.23 3.34 -38.30
N GLY A 163 -0.54 2.44 -39.02
CA GLY A 163 -0.53 1.01 -38.75
C GLY A 163 -1.87 0.29 -38.94
N VAL A 164 -2.92 0.93 -39.48
CA VAL A 164 -4.23 0.29 -39.71
C VAL A 164 -4.32 -0.47 -41.03
N VAL A 165 -3.45 -0.11 -41.98
CA VAL A 165 -3.31 -0.77 -43.28
C VAL A 165 -1.85 -1.07 -43.57
N PHE A 166 -1.61 -2.10 -44.38
CA PHE A 166 -0.31 -2.37 -44.96
C PHE A 166 -0.38 -2.36 -46.49
N GLN A 167 0.77 -2.11 -47.12
CA GLN A 167 0.89 -2.08 -48.57
C GLN A 167 0.86 -3.51 -49.14
N ASN A 168 -0.03 -3.75 -50.09
CA ASN A 168 0.01 -4.92 -50.94
C ASN A 168 1.16 -4.75 -51.95
N VAL A 169 2.20 -5.56 -51.78
CA VAL A 169 3.41 -5.54 -52.63
C VAL A 169 3.18 -6.18 -54.01
N ASP A 170 2.03 -6.80 -54.24
CA ASP A 170 1.67 -7.29 -55.57
C ASP A 170 1.33 -6.13 -56.51
N SER A 171 2.21 -5.92 -57.50
CA SER A 171 2.02 -4.93 -58.55
C SER A 171 0.74 -5.15 -59.38
N GLY A 172 0.24 -6.39 -59.49
CA GLY A 172 -0.96 -6.76 -60.23
C GLY A 172 -2.27 -6.67 -59.44
N ALA A 173 -2.22 -6.47 -58.12
CA ALA A 173 -3.42 -6.34 -57.30
C ALA A 173 -4.11 -4.99 -57.49
N SER A 174 -5.44 -4.99 -57.70
CA SER A 174 -6.21 -3.75 -57.76
C SER A 174 -6.25 -3.04 -56.40
N GLU A 175 -6.46 -3.79 -55.31
CA GLU A 175 -6.38 -3.23 -53.95
C GLU A 175 -4.92 -3.19 -53.49
N LYS A 176 -4.43 -1.97 -53.32
CA LYS A 176 -3.06 -1.69 -52.87
C LYS A 176 -2.95 -1.61 -51.36
N CYS A 177 -4.05 -1.35 -50.64
CA CYS A 177 -4.05 -1.20 -49.20
C CYS A 177 -4.92 -2.27 -48.55
N ILE A 178 -4.34 -3.06 -47.65
CA ILE A 178 -5.06 -4.15 -46.99
C ILE A 178 -5.17 -3.81 -45.50
N LEU A 179 -6.36 -4.00 -44.92
CA LEU A 179 -6.57 -3.84 -43.48
C LEU A 179 -5.74 -4.85 -42.70
N CYS A 180 -5.13 -4.42 -41.61
CA CYS A 180 -4.33 -5.31 -40.75
C CYS A 180 -5.12 -6.51 -40.23
N GLY A 181 -6.43 -6.33 -40.00
CA GLY A 181 -7.34 -7.37 -39.54
C GLY A 181 -7.86 -8.33 -40.61
N ASP A 182 -7.61 -8.03 -41.89
CA ASP A 182 -8.17 -8.77 -43.02
C ASP A 182 -7.40 -10.06 -43.29
N ASN A 183 -7.86 -11.15 -42.70
CA ASN A 183 -7.31 -12.49 -42.87
C ASN A 183 -7.72 -13.17 -44.19
N VAL A 184 -8.54 -12.54 -45.03
CA VAL A 184 -8.91 -13.02 -46.37
C VAL A 184 -7.96 -12.44 -47.40
N GLY A 185 -7.76 -11.12 -47.34
CA GLY A 185 -6.80 -10.39 -48.15
C GLY A 185 -7.15 -10.29 -49.63
N PHE A 186 -6.13 -9.99 -50.43
CA PHE A 186 -6.19 -9.88 -51.90
C PHE A 186 -4.96 -10.51 -52.53
N ASN A 187 -5.14 -11.28 -53.62
CA ASN A 187 -4.06 -11.94 -54.36
C ASN A 187 -3.04 -12.71 -53.51
N GLY A 188 -3.52 -13.43 -52.49
CA GLY A 188 -2.62 -14.17 -51.59
C GLY A 188 -1.74 -13.26 -50.74
N LYS A 189 -2.25 -12.08 -50.36
CA LYS A 189 -1.69 -11.22 -49.31
C LYS A 189 -2.81 -10.88 -48.36
N ALA A 190 -2.68 -11.30 -47.11
CA ALA A 190 -3.66 -11.10 -46.05
C ALA A 190 -2.97 -10.58 -44.78
N GLY A 191 -3.74 -9.89 -43.95
CA GLY A 191 -3.41 -9.53 -42.59
C GLY A 191 -3.71 -10.66 -41.61
N ILE A 192 -3.86 -10.30 -40.33
CA ILE A 192 -3.99 -11.23 -39.20
C ILE A 192 -5.38 -11.08 -38.58
N ALA A 193 -6.07 -12.21 -38.41
CA ALA A 193 -7.41 -12.22 -37.81
C ALA A 193 -7.42 -11.56 -36.43
N GLY A 194 -8.31 -10.59 -36.23
CA GLY A 194 -8.45 -9.87 -34.96
C GLY A 194 -7.33 -8.86 -34.67
N CYS A 195 -6.45 -8.60 -35.63
CA CYS A 195 -5.44 -7.56 -35.53
C CYS A 195 -6.05 -6.18 -35.82
N ALA A 196 -5.76 -5.20 -34.96
CA ALA A 196 -6.20 -3.83 -35.13
C ALA A 196 -5.15 -2.96 -35.83
N THR A 197 -3.88 -3.14 -35.46
CA THR A 197 -2.76 -2.45 -36.09
C THR A 197 -1.61 -3.41 -36.35
N CYS A 198 -0.85 -3.17 -37.41
CA CYS A 198 0.23 -4.03 -37.85
C CYS A 198 1.36 -3.27 -38.52
N VAL A 199 2.52 -3.91 -38.63
CA VAL A 199 3.67 -3.43 -39.40
C VAL A 199 4.13 -4.49 -40.38
N LEU A 200 4.66 -4.06 -41.53
CA LEU A 200 5.33 -4.97 -42.46
C LEU A 200 6.71 -5.33 -41.93
N LEU A 201 7.05 -6.62 -41.95
CA LEU A 201 8.40 -7.10 -41.72
C LEU A 201 9.14 -7.15 -43.06
N ASP A 202 10.34 -6.56 -43.08
CA ASP A 202 11.26 -6.69 -44.21
C ASP A 202 11.77 -8.14 -44.27
N SER A 203 11.08 -8.96 -45.07
CA SER A 203 11.40 -10.33 -45.50
C SER A 203 12.54 -11.05 -44.73
N ALA A 204 12.21 -11.69 -43.61
CA ALA A 204 13.00 -12.78 -43.06
C ALA A 204 12.12 -13.88 -42.44
N SER A 205 12.02 -14.99 -43.18
CA SER A 205 11.67 -16.37 -42.79
C SER A 205 10.26 -16.68 -42.23
N PRO A 206 9.49 -17.59 -42.87
CA PRO A 206 8.14 -17.97 -42.45
C PRO A 206 8.17 -18.95 -41.26
N SER A 207 7.23 -18.79 -40.31
CA SER A 207 6.80 -19.91 -39.47
C SER A 207 5.59 -20.61 -40.12
N THR A 208 5.81 -21.90 -40.35
CA THR A 208 4.89 -23.02 -40.67
C THR A 208 3.38 -22.75 -40.84
N ASN A 209 2.90 -23.21 -42.01
CA ASN A 209 1.55 -23.72 -42.30
C ASN A 209 0.35 -22.78 -42.08
N THR A 210 0.21 -21.75 -42.92
CA THR A 210 -1.04 -21.40 -43.65
C THR A 210 -0.65 -20.45 -44.80
N ALA A 211 -1.37 -20.55 -45.92
CA ALA A 211 -1.05 -19.98 -47.23
C ALA A 211 -0.47 -18.55 -47.21
N SER A 212 0.58 -18.36 -48.03
CA SER A 212 1.23 -17.12 -48.45
C SER A 212 0.52 -15.85 -47.95
N ALA A 213 0.96 -15.32 -46.82
CA ALA A 213 0.54 -14.03 -46.29
C ALA A 213 1.59 -12.96 -46.67
N ALA A 214 1.23 -11.68 -46.65
CA ALA A 214 2.27 -10.67 -46.44
C ALA A 214 2.90 -10.96 -45.06
N THR A 215 4.20 -10.79 -44.89
CA THR A 215 4.86 -11.00 -43.58
C THR A 215 4.54 -9.82 -42.66
N VAL A 216 3.28 -9.70 -42.24
CA VAL A 216 2.80 -8.63 -41.37
C VAL A 216 2.86 -9.09 -39.92
N GLN A 217 3.24 -8.20 -39.03
CA GLN A 217 3.32 -8.43 -37.59
C GLN A 217 2.25 -7.60 -36.91
N CYS A 218 1.37 -8.24 -36.13
CA CYS A 218 0.37 -7.51 -35.37
C CYS A 218 1.01 -6.73 -34.23
N THR A 219 0.62 -5.47 -34.06
CA THR A 219 1.12 -4.57 -33.00
C THR A 219 0.06 -4.23 -31.96
N ALA A 220 -1.22 -4.40 -32.28
CA ALA A 220 -2.31 -4.39 -31.31
C ALA A 220 -3.49 -5.21 -31.83
N CYS A 221 -4.18 -5.89 -30.93
CA CYS A 221 -5.38 -6.66 -31.20
C CYS A 221 -6.64 -5.80 -31.09
N VAL A 222 -7.74 -6.26 -31.68
CA VAL A 222 -9.06 -5.62 -31.55
C VAL A 222 -9.67 -5.89 -30.17
N ALA A 223 -9.54 -7.13 -29.68
CA ALA A 223 -10.09 -7.53 -28.39
C ALA A 223 -9.24 -6.97 -27.23
N ASN A 224 -9.89 -6.65 -26.11
CA ASN A 224 -9.22 -6.07 -24.92
C ASN A 224 -8.44 -7.11 -24.13
N ASP A 225 -8.88 -8.37 -24.17
CA ASP A 225 -8.36 -9.53 -23.45
C ASP A 225 -7.30 -10.32 -24.24
N LYS A 226 -6.94 -9.83 -25.43
CA LYS A 226 -5.92 -10.40 -26.31
C LYS A 226 -4.78 -9.42 -26.52
N ALA A 227 -3.62 -9.93 -26.88
CA ALA A 227 -2.50 -9.11 -27.32
C ALA A 227 -1.66 -9.86 -28.37
N PRO A 228 -0.79 -9.15 -29.11
CA PRO A 228 0.13 -9.80 -30.03
C PRO A 228 1.16 -10.63 -29.27
N ILE A 229 1.08 -11.94 -29.42
CA ILE A 229 2.09 -12.89 -28.95
C ILE A 229 2.65 -13.58 -30.19
N ASP A 230 3.96 -13.50 -30.39
CA ASP A 230 4.63 -13.99 -31.61
C ASP A 230 3.98 -13.48 -32.91
N GLY A 231 3.54 -12.21 -32.87
CA GLY A 231 2.92 -11.50 -33.99
C GLY A 231 1.46 -11.84 -34.23
N GLN A 232 0.85 -12.73 -33.44
CA GLN A 232 -0.54 -13.17 -33.58
C GLN A 232 -1.42 -12.71 -32.42
N CYS A 233 -2.70 -12.41 -32.69
CA CYS A 233 -3.64 -12.03 -31.65
C CYS A 233 -4.14 -13.23 -30.85
N THR A 234 -3.58 -13.42 -29.66
CA THR A 234 -3.88 -14.55 -28.77
C THR A 234 -4.14 -14.08 -27.34
N THR A 235 -4.51 -15.00 -26.46
CA THR A 235 -4.68 -14.71 -25.03
C THR A 235 -3.35 -14.33 -24.39
N VAL A 236 -3.34 -13.30 -23.55
CA VAL A 236 -2.12 -12.65 -23.01
C VAL A 236 -1.21 -13.57 -22.17
N GLY A 237 -1.76 -14.62 -21.57
CA GLY A 237 -1.04 -15.53 -20.69
C GLY A 237 -0.50 -14.82 -19.46
N SER A 238 0.78 -15.05 -19.13
CA SER A 238 1.45 -14.39 -17.99
C SER A 238 2.05 -13.02 -18.35
N ASN A 239 2.02 -12.61 -19.62
CA ASN A 239 2.54 -11.30 -20.04
C ASN A 239 1.69 -10.16 -19.48
N LYS A 240 2.32 -9.01 -19.27
CA LYS A 240 1.60 -7.80 -18.85
C LYS A 240 1.12 -7.08 -20.10
N CYS A 241 -0.17 -7.18 -20.36
CA CYS A 241 -0.81 -6.58 -21.52
C CYS A 241 -2.11 -5.90 -21.12
N GLU A 242 -2.47 -4.84 -21.84
CA GLU A 242 -3.64 -4.02 -21.58
C GLU A 242 -4.15 -3.46 -22.92
N ASN A 243 -5.46 -3.33 -23.07
CA ASN A 243 -6.07 -2.68 -24.23
C ASN A 243 -5.57 -3.21 -25.59
N GLY A 244 -5.42 -4.54 -25.72
CA GLY A 244 -5.05 -5.14 -26.99
C GLY A 244 -3.55 -5.22 -27.27
N TYR A 245 -2.68 -4.72 -26.41
CA TYR A 245 -1.22 -4.72 -26.62
C TYR A 245 -0.48 -5.03 -25.32
N CYS A 246 0.75 -5.48 -25.43
CA CYS A 246 1.61 -5.73 -24.27
C CYS A 246 2.39 -4.48 -23.86
N THR A 247 2.76 -4.38 -22.59
CA THR A 247 3.63 -3.33 -22.06
C THR A 247 4.92 -3.93 -21.50
N HIS A 248 4.82 -5.13 -20.90
CA HIS A 248 5.96 -5.89 -20.42
C HIS A 248 5.80 -7.37 -20.72
N CYS A 249 6.91 -8.00 -21.08
CA CYS A 249 6.95 -9.41 -21.42
C CYS A 249 7.62 -10.20 -20.32
N VAL A 250 7.08 -11.36 -19.98
CA VAL A 250 7.69 -12.22 -18.97
C VAL A 250 9.03 -12.77 -19.46
N LYS A 251 9.82 -13.28 -18.51
CA LYS A 251 11.09 -13.95 -18.80
C LYS A 251 10.97 -14.91 -19.99
N GLY A 252 11.84 -14.68 -20.98
CA GLY A 252 11.89 -15.50 -22.20
C GLY A 252 11.14 -14.91 -23.39
N TYR A 253 10.48 -13.76 -23.21
CA TYR A 253 9.84 -13.01 -24.29
C TYR A 253 10.46 -11.61 -24.41
N VAL A 254 10.60 -11.10 -25.62
CA VAL A 254 11.10 -9.76 -25.92
C VAL A 254 9.92 -8.90 -26.33
N TYR A 255 9.81 -7.70 -25.77
CA TYR A 255 8.82 -6.74 -26.21
C TYR A 255 9.25 -6.04 -27.50
N HIS A 256 8.31 -5.89 -28.45
CA HIS A 256 8.50 -5.03 -29.61
C HIS A 256 7.16 -4.55 -30.15
N LYS A 257 7.02 -3.24 -30.40
CA LYS A 257 5.84 -2.65 -31.07
C LYS A 257 4.49 -3.21 -30.57
N GLY A 258 4.25 -3.20 -29.26
CA GLY A 258 2.97 -3.61 -28.66
C GLY A 258 2.77 -5.12 -28.50
N GLY A 259 3.75 -5.96 -28.86
CA GLY A 259 3.67 -7.41 -28.70
C GLY A 259 4.78 -8.02 -27.84
N CYS A 260 4.57 -9.26 -27.40
CA CYS A 260 5.58 -10.08 -26.73
C CYS A 260 5.98 -11.26 -27.60
N TYR A 261 7.29 -11.42 -27.80
CA TYR A 261 7.82 -12.37 -28.77
C TYR A 261 8.83 -13.32 -28.14
N SER A 262 8.60 -14.62 -28.26
CA SER A 262 9.44 -15.65 -27.65
C SER A 262 10.87 -15.53 -28.14
N LYS A 263 11.84 -15.57 -27.23
CA LYS A 263 13.27 -15.53 -27.55
C LYS A 263 13.72 -16.63 -28.52
N ASP A 264 12.97 -17.75 -28.56
CA ASP A 264 13.29 -18.93 -29.37
C ASP A 264 12.61 -18.88 -30.76
N SER A 265 11.79 -17.86 -31.01
CA SER A 265 11.27 -17.53 -32.34
C SER A 265 12.16 -16.49 -33.03
N ALA A 266 11.84 -16.08 -34.25
CA ALA A 266 12.63 -15.11 -35.05
C ALA A 266 12.92 -13.77 -34.33
N SER A 267 12.28 -13.54 -33.19
CA SER A 267 12.42 -12.49 -32.17
C SER A 267 13.81 -12.36 -31.55
N ALA A 268 14.69 -13.35 -31.70
CA ALA A 268 16.13 -13.19 -31.49
C ALA A 268 16.71 -12.01 -32.32
N SER A 269 16.03 -11.63 -33.41
CA SER A 269 16.37 -10.46 -34.22
C SER A 269 15.99 -9.11 -33.62
N ILE A 270 15.24 -9.04 -32.51
CA ILE A 270 14.92 -7.77 -31.82
C ILE A 270 15.96 -7.50 -30.73
N CYS A 271 16.18 -8.50 -29.88
CA CYS A 271 17.18 -8.47 -28.82
C CYS A 271 17.90 -9.82 -28.78
N ASP A 272 19.22 -9.80 -28.96
CA ASP A 272 20.02 -11.01 -28.85
C ASP A 272 19.90 -11.61 -27.43
N SER A 273 19.86 -12.93 -27.34
CA SER A 273 19.73 -13.65 -26.06
C SER A 273 20.81 -13.28 -25.03
N SER A 274 22.02 -12.94 -25.47
CA SER A 274 23.12 -12.47 -24.61
C SER A 274 22.89 -11.05 -24.05
N ASN A 275 22.04 -10.28 -24.74
CA ASN A 275 21.63 -8.93 -24.36
C ASN A 275 20.30 -8.90 -23.58
N LEU A 276 19.68 -10.05 -23.35
CA LEU A 276 18.44 -10.14 -22.58
C LEU A 276 18.73 -10.16 -21.07
N LEU A 277 18.02 -9.31 -20.33
CA LEU A 277 18.01 -9.24 -18.88
C LEU A 277 16.71 -9.80 -18.34
N ASP A 278 16.80 -10.29 -17.10
CA ASP A 278 15.67 -10.60 -16.24
C ASP A 278 15.66 -9.56 -15.11
N ILE A 279 14.56 -8.79 -15.04
CA ILE A 279 14.30 -7.76 -14.03
C ILE A 279 12.93 -8.06 -13.44
N GLY A 280 12.89 -8.55 -12.20
CA GLY A 280 11.63 -8.83 -11.50
C GLY A 280 10.73 -9.86 -12.20
N GLY A 281 11.31 -10.81 -12.96
CA GLY A 281 10.55 -11.81 -13.73
C GLY A 281 10.11 -11.35 -15.12
N TYR A 282 10.45 -10.13 -15.51
CA TYR A 282 10.22 -9.58 -16.84
C TYR A 282 11.52 -9.47 -17.63
N SER A 283 11.39 -9.56 -18.94
CA SER A 283 12.50 -9.47 -19.86
C SER A 283 12.76 -8.02 -20.29
N ALA A 284 14.03 -7.65 -20.34
CA ALA A 284 14.48 -6.33 -20.77
C ALA A 284 15.71 -6.44 -21.67
N CYS A 285 15.80 -5.61 -22.70
CA CYS A 285 16.93 -5.61 -23.61
C CYS A 285 18.03 -4.62 -23.17
N LYS A 286 19.29 -5.05 -23.23
CA LYS A 286 20.47 -4.19 -23.04
C LYS A 286 20.88 -3.45 -24.30
N GLN A 287 20.67 -4.09 -25.44
CA GLN A 287 21.06 -3.59 -26.75
C GLN A 287 20.17 -4.22 -27.81
N CYS A 288 19.39 -3.37 -28.47
CA CYS A 288 18.57 -3.74 -29.60
C CYS A 288 19.45 -4.13 -30.79
N VAL A 289 19.01 -5.14 -31.54
CA VAL A 289 19.70 -5.60 -32.76
C VAL A 289 19.61 -4.55 -33.84
N ASN A 290 18.43 -3.92 -34.02
CA ASN A 290 18.29 -2.76 -34.89
C ASN A 290 19.02 -1.56 -34.27
N SER A 291 20.08 -1.11 -34.94
CA SER A 291 20.90 0.01 -34.47
C SER A 291 20.18 1.35 -34.50
N SER A 292 19.00 1.47 -35.11
CA SER A 292 18.14 2.67 -35.05
C SER A 292 17.16 2.66 -33.88
N GLU A 293 17.05 1.53 -33.19
CA GLU A 293 16.25 1.38 -31.97
C GLU A 293 17.17 1.41 -30.73
N ILE A 294 16.59 1.78 -29.60
CA ILE A 294 17.26 1.82 -28.29
C ILE A 294 16.35 1.22 -27.22
N PRO A 295 16.89 0.62 -26.14
CA PRO A 295 16.09 0.13 -25.05
C PRO A 295 15.57 1.25 -24.16
N HIS A 296 14.26 1.30 -23.98
CA HIS A 296 13.57 2.17 -23.03
C HIS A 296 12.65 1.34 -22.14
N ASN A 297 12.87 1.36 -20.83
CA ASN A 297 12.27 0.42 -19.88
C ASN A 297 12.42 -1.04 -20.34
N GLY A 298 13.57 -1.38 -20.93
CA GLY A 298 13.85 -2.72 -21.47
C GLY A 298 13.25 -3.01 -22.85
N ASN A 299 12.41 -2.13 -23.39
CA ASN A 299 11.70 -2.31 -24.65
C ASN A 299 12.46 -1.65 -25.81
N CYS A 300 12.67 -2.36 -26.92
CA CYS A 300 13.30 -1.80 -28.11
C CYS A 300 12.34 -0.88 -28.86
N ARG A 301 12.70 0.41 -28.98
CA ARG A 301 11.89 1.46 -29.60
C ARG A 301 12.74 2.39 -30.48
N PRO A 302 12.17 3.03 -31.51
CA PRO A 302 12.89 3.97 -32.35
C PRO A 302 13.54 5.11 -31.55
N ALA A 303 14.81 5.40 -31.80
CA ALA A 303 15.53 6.46 -31.08
C ALA A 303 14.98 7.87 -31.36
N SER A 304 14.37 8.08 -32.52
CA SER A 304 13.75 9.36 -32.89
C SER A 304 12.55 9.74 -32.03
N GLU A 305 11.86 8.75 -31.45
CA GLU A 305 10.70 8.96 -30.58
C GLU A 305 11.11 9.26 -29.12
N LEU A 306 12.38 9.02 -28.78
CA LEU A 306 12.84 8.99 -27.38
C LEU A 306 14.00 9.97 -27.17
N GLY A 307 13.68 11.22 -26.84
CA GLY A 307 14.66 12.28 -26.52
C GLY A 307 15.39 12.10 -25.17
N SER A 308 15.24 10.94 -24.54
CA SER A 308 15.67 10.64 -23.18
C SER A 308 16.98 9.84 -23.09
N CYS A 309 17.56 9.44 -24.22
CA CYS A 309 18.74 8.59 -24.31
C CYS A 309 19.86 9.25 -25.13
N THR A 310 21.09 9.19 -24.62
CA THR A 310 22.29 9.42 -25.43
C THR A 310 22.63 8.11 -26.12
N LYS A 311 22.28 8.02 -27.40
CA LYS A 311 22.44 6.80 -28.20
C LYS A 311 23.90 6.54 -28.56
N ASP A 312 24.29 5.26 -28.56
CA ASP A 312 25.54 4.81 -29.16
C ASP A 312 25.47 4.85 -30.70
N ASN A 313 26.49 5.39 -31.35
CA ASN A 313 26.48 5.58 -32.80
C ASN A 313 26.55 4.25 -33.57
N ASN A 314 27.10 3.20 -32.97
CA ASN A 314 27.42 1.94 -33.65
C ASN A 314 26.50 0.79 -33.24
N SER A 315 25.66 0.98 -32.23
CA SER A 315 24.83 -0.08 -31.66
C SER A 315 23.46 0.45 -31.20
N GLY A 316 22.49 -0.45 -31.10
CA GLY A 316 21.15 -0.13 -30.63
C GLY A 316 21.06 -0.03 -29.11
N LYS A 317 21.90 0.81 -28.47
CA LYS A 317 21.90 1.01 -27.02
C LYS A 317 22.11 2.46 -26.64
N CYS A 318 21.81 2.78 -25.39
CA CYS A 318 22.14 4.02 -24.73
C CYS A 318 23.52 3.93 -24.06
N THR A 319 24.24 5.05 -24.00
CA THR A 319 25.47 5.22 -23.19
C THR A 319 25.22 6.08 -21.96
N ALA A 320 24.17 6.92 -21.99
CA ALA A 320 23.68 7.70 -20.88
C ALA A 320 22.19 8.04 -21.08
N CYS A 321 21.54 8.55 -20.04
CA CYS A 321 20.17 9.05 -20.11
C CYS A 321 20.12 10.56 -19.84
N SER A 322 19.08 11.19 -20.35
CA SER A 322 18.91 12.65 -20.32
C SER A 322 18.95 13.19 -18.90
N SER A 323 19.80 14.18 -18.70
CA SER A 323 19.95 14.92 -17.43
C SER A 323 19.02 16.14 -17.35
N LYS A 324 18.06 16.27 -18.27
CA LYS A 324 17.15 17.42 -18.31
C LYS A 324 16.30 17.48 -17.03
N PRO A 325 16.04 18.68 -16.49
CA PRO A 325 15.33 18.84 -15.22
C PRO A 325 13.88 18.34 -15.22
N SER A 326 13.27 18.15 -16.40
CA SER A 326 11.96 17.53 -16.59
C SER A 326 11.96 16.02 -16.35
N ASN A 327 13.12 15.36 -16.41
CA ASN A 327 13.24 13.90 -16.41
C ASN A 327 13.91 13.42 -15.10
N ARG A 328 13.38 13.85 -13.95
CA ARG A 328 14.00 13.51 -12.65
C ARG A 328 13.93 12.01 -12.33
N ASN A 329 12.90 11.33 -12.82
CA ASN A 329 12.65 9.91 -12.56
C ASN A 329 13.44 8.96 -13.50
N ILE A 330 14.19 9.47 -14.48
CA ILE A 330 14.91 8.64 -15.45
C ILE A 330 16.33 8.32 -14.99
N PHE A 331 16.77 7.10 -15.29
CA PHE A 331 18.12 6.65 -15.02
C PHE A 331 18.65 5.68 -16.07
N PHE A 332 19.97 5.67 -16.22
CA PHE A 332 20.69 4.71 -17.05
C PHE A 332 20.89 3.38 -16.32
N TYR A 333 20.62 2.28 -17.00
CA TYR A 333 20.92 0.93 -16.51
C TYR A 333 21.22 0.00 -17.68
N GLU A 334 22.39 -0.65 -17.68
CA GLU A 334 22.75 -1.73 -18.61
C GLU A 334 22.39 -1.48 -20.09
N GLY A 335 22.75 -0.30 -20.63
CA GLY A 335 22.55 0.02 -22.05
C GLY A 335 21.16 0.56 -22.42
N GLY A 336 20.26 0.74 -21.44
CA GLY A 336 18.94 1.34 -21.64
C GLY A 336 18.64 2.49 -20.67
N CYS A 337 17.57 3.22 -20.96
CA CYS A 337 17.02 4.22 -20.05
C CYS A 337 15.74 3.72 -19.40
N TYR A 338 15.66 3.84 -18.08
CA TYR A 338 14.56 3.33 -17.25
C TYR A 338 13.98 4.46 -16.41
N THR A 339 12.70 4.37 -16.06
CA THR A 339 12.04 5.34 -15.17
C THR A 339 11.59 4.70 -13.87
N THR A 340 11.62 5.42 -12.75
CA THR A 340 11.13 4.90 -11.46
C THR A 340 9.62 4.68 -11.42
N ASP A 341 8.87 5.20 -12.39
CA ASP A 341 7.42 4.98 -12.52
C ASP A 341 7.09 3.70 -13.27
N ASP A 342 8.01 3.21 -14.09
CA ASP A 342 7.89 1.94 -14.79
C ASP A 342 8.05 0.74 -13.85
N LEU A 343 7.43 -0.40 -14.21
CA LEU A 343 7.50 -1.64 -13.44
C LEU A 343 8.94 -2.19 -13.32
N LEU A 344 9.70 -2.19 -14.41
CA LEU A 344 11.08 -2.69 -14.42
C LEU A 344 11.99 -1.66 -13.74
N GLY A 345 11.80 -0.37 -14.04
CA GLY A 345 12.62 0.68 -13.47
C GLY A 345 12.51 0.78 -11.95
N ARG A 346 11.29 0.72 -11.38
CA ARG A 346 11.09 0.72 -9.91
C ARG A 346 11.71 -0.50 -9.21
N THR A 347 11.81 -1.61 -9.93
CA THR A 347 12.43 -2.84 -9.42
C THR A 347 13.93 -2.65 -9.22
N ILE A 348 14.57 -1.82 -10.04
CA ILE A 348 16.00 -1.48 -9.92
C ILE A 348 16.22 -0.31 -8.96
N CYS A 349 15.41 0.74 -9.09
CA CYS A 349 15.68 2.07 -8.54
C CYS A 349 14.45 2.67 -7.86
N THR A 350 14.60 3.19 -6.65
CA THR A 350 13.51 3.88 -5.92
C THR A 350 13.57 5.40 -6.04
N ALA A 351 14.73 5.96 -6.37
CA ALA A 351 14.89 7.39 -6.64
C ALA A 351 15.99 7.63 -7.68
N ALA A 352 15.70 8.44 -8.68
CA ALA A 352 16.63 8.84 -9.73
C ALA A 352 16.82 10.36 -9.77
N SER A 353 17.93 10.80 -10.37
CA SER A 353 18.18 12.20 -10.70
C SER A 353 19.30 12.31 -11.73
N GLY A 354 19.19 13.26 -12.66
CA GLY A 354 20.25 13.55 -13.63
C GLY A 354 20.58 12.41 -14.60
N GLY A 355 19.66 11.47 -14.82
CA GLY A 355 19.90 10.29 -15.64
C GLY A 355 20.62 9.16 -14.89
N VAL A 356 20.73 9.23 -13.57
CA VAL A 356 21.39 8.22 -12.71
C VAL A 356 20.45 7.77 -11.60
N CYS A 357 20.52 6.49 -11.22
CA CYS A 357 19.81 6.01 -10.06
C CYS A 357 20.53 6.46 -8.78
N THR A 358 19.88 7.27 -7.97
CA THR A 358 20.41 7.78 -6.70
C THR A 358 20.10 6.88 -5.51
N THR A 359 19.10 6.00 -5.61
CA THR A 359 18.76 5.05 -4.54
C THR A 359 18.31 3.72 -5.13
N CYS A 360 19.14 2.70 -4.99
CA CYS A 360 18.85 1.34 -5.46
C CYS A 360 17.77 0.67 -4.63
N ASN A 361 17.00 -0.23 -5.25
CA ASN A 361 15.96 -0.97 -4.57
C ASN A 361 16.52 -2.25 -3.90
N GLY A 362 17.06 -2.10 -2.68
CA GLY A 362 17.61 -3.21 -1.89
C GLY A 362 16.62 -4.34 -1.62
N SER A 363 15.32 -4.01 -1.48
CA SER A 363 14.27 -5.02 -1.26
C SER A 363 14.04 -5.93 -2.46
N GLN A 364 14.43 -5.50 -3.66
CA GLN A 364 14.33 -6.26 -4.90
C GLN A 364 15.67 -6.86 -5.34
N GLY A 365 16.67 -6.87 -4.45
CA GLY A 365 17.97 -7.46 -4.74
C GLY A 365 18.90 -6.56 -5.53
N TYR A 366 18.85 -5.24 -5.32
CA TYR A 366 19.76 -4.27 -5.93
C TYR A 366 20.55 -3.48 -4.90
N PHE A 367 21.85 -3.32 -5.11
CA PHE A 367 22.73 -2.51 -4.26
C PHE A 367 23.48 -1.47 -5.08
N ALA A 368 23.88 -0.38 -4.44
CA ALA A 368 24.66 0.68 -5.08
C ALA A 368 26.13 0.27 -5.24
N LYS A 369 26.67 0.45 -6.44
CA LYS A 369 28.09 0.25 -6.76
C LYS A 369 28.47 1.11 -7.97
N ASP A 370 29.63 1.77 -7.92
CA ASP A 370 30.17 2.59 -9.02
C ASP A 370 29.16 3.62 -9.59
N SER A 371 28.41 4.28 -8.69
CA SER A 371 27.33 5.24 -9.06
C SER A 371 26.20 4.64 -9.91
N THR A 372 26.01 3.32 -9.87
CA THR A 372 24.88 2.61 -10.49
C THR A 372 24.33 1.54 -9.54
N CYS A 373 23.25 0.89 -9.94
CA CYS A 373 22.70 -0.25 -9.21
C CYS A 373 23.18 -1.56 -9.82
N ARG A 374 23.51 -2.54 -8.97
CA ARG A 374 23.90 -3.90 -9.39
C ARG A 374 23.01 -4.90 -8.69
N ARG A 375 22.74 -6.03 -9.37
CA ARG A 375 21.95 -7.13 -8.80
C ARG A 375 22.79 -7.90 -7.79
N CYS A 376 22.19 -8.30 -6.68
CA CYS A 376 22.86 -9.04 -5.62
C CYS A 376 23.43 -10.37 -6.10
N ASN A 377 22.82 -11.02 -7.10
CA ASN A 377 23.26 -12.29 -7.67
C ASN A 377 24.12 -12.19 -8.94
N ASP A 378 24.53 -10.98 -9.34
CA ASP A 378 25.34 -10.78 -10.53
C ASP A 378 26.83 -11.06 -10.25
N THR A 379 27.22 -12.32 -10.32
CA THR A 379 28.59 -12.77 -10.03
C THR A 379 29.64 -12.17 -10.95
N ALA A 380 29.27 -11.75 -12.16
CA ALA A 380 30.17 -11.05 -13.08
C ALA A 380 30.53 -9.64 -12.58
N ASN A 381 29.65 -9.01 -11.78
CA ASN A 381 29.79 -7.67 -11.26
C ASN A 381 29.96 -7.64 -9.72
N SER A 382 30.59 -8.69 -9.16
CA SER A 382 30.89 -8.85 -7.73
C SER A 382 29.68 -9.13 -6.82
N GLY A 383 28.53 -9.52 -7.39
CA GLY A 383 27.43 -10.11 -6.65
C GLY A 383 27.77 -11.50 -6.08
N ILE A 384 26.88 -12.01 -5.24
CA ILE A 384 26.96 -13.31 -4.57
C ILE A 384 25.96 -14.26 -5.21
N GLU A 385 26.44 -15.40 -5.69
CA GLU A 385 25.59 -16.41 -6.33
C GLU A 385 24.41 -16.80 -5.42
N ASN A 386 23.21 -16.91 -6.00
CA ASN A 386 21.94 -17.21 -5.30
C ASN A 386 21.49 -16.17 -4.26
N CYS A 387 22.17 -15.04 -4.14
CA CYS A 387 21.79 -13.98 -3.22
C CYS A 387 20.56 -13.21 -3.73
N ALA A 388 19.47 -13.25 -2.96
CA ALA A 388 18.20 -12.62 -3.31
C ALA A 388 18.16 -11.15 -2.90
N THR A 389 18.65 -10.84 -1.70
CA THR A 389 18.67 -9.49 -1.12
C THR A 389 20.03 -9.24 -0.50
N CYS A 390 20.50 -8.00 -0.58
CA CYS A 390 21.80 -7.64 -0.08
C CYS A 390 21.89 -6.15 0.26
N THR A 391 22.86 -5.82 1.10
CA THR A 391 23.26 -4.45 1.42
C THR A 391 24.66 -4.16 0.85
N PRO A 392 25.01 -2.89 0.59
CA PRO A 392 26.40 -2.53 0.30
C PRO A 392 27.33 -3.03 1.42
N GLY A 393 28.45 -3.65 1.07
CA GLY A 393 29.46 -4.04 2.06
C GLY A 393 30.28 -2.84 2.52
N SER A 394 30.87 -2.94 3.71
CA SER A 394 31.66 -1.88 4.35
C SER A 394 32.82 -1.37 3.49
N ASP A 395 33.43 -2.27 2.71
CA ASP A 395 34.58 -1.95 1.83
C ASP A 395 34.15 -1.57 0.40
N GLY A 396 32.84 -1.47 0.12
CA GLY A 396 32.26 -1.12 -1.19
C GLY A 396 32.51 -2.13 -2.32
N SER A 397 33.36 -3.13 -2.11
CA SER A 397 33.85 -4.04 -3.16
C SER A 397 32.86 -5.18 -3.48
N LYS A 398 32.20 -5.71 -2.45
CA LYS A 398 31.20 -6.79 -2.54
C LYS A 398 29.99 -6.47 -1.65
N PRO A 399 28.77 -6.89 -2.04
CA PRO A 399 27.61 -6.74 -1.18
C PRO A 399 27.64 -7.76 -0.04
N VAL A 400 26.90 -7.48 1.03
CA VAL A 400 26.61 -8.43 2.12
C VAL A 400 25.22 -9.01 1.86
N CYS A 401 25.14 -10.31 1.61
CA CYS A 401 23.89 -11.00 1.37
C CYS A 401 23.06 -11.08 2.65
N THR A 402 21.81 -10.60 2.58
CA THR A 402 20.85 -10.61 3.69
C THR A 402 19.81 -11.71 3.55
N GLY A 403 19.74 -12.37 2.39
CA GLY A 403 18.85 -13.49 2.18
C GLY A 403 19.10 -14.16 0.82
N CYS A 404 18.97 -15.48 0.78
CA CYS A 404 19.24 -16.29 -0.40
C CYS A 404 17.99 -16.97 -0.94
N ASN A 405 17.96 -17.18 -2.26
CA ASN A 405 16.93 -17.95 -2.95
C ASN A 405 17.37 -19.42 -3.11
N ASN A 406 16.58 -20.21 -3.85
CA ASN A 406 16.90 -21.59 -4.24
C ASN A 406 17.13 -22.54 -3.06
N ASN A 407 16.36 -22.36 -1.97
CA ASN A 407 16.45 -23.14 -0.73
C ASN A 407 17.81 -23.02 -0.01
N LYS A 408 18.59 -21.98 -0.28
CA LYS A 408 19.85 -21.67 0.41
C LYS A 408 19.65 -20.61 1.49
N TYR A 409 20.64 -20.48 2.36
CA TYR A 409 20.64 -19.54 3.49
C TYR A 409 21.80 -18.56 3.35
N ALA A 410 21.55 -17.26 3.56
CA ALA A 410 22.65 -16.31 3.69
C ALA A 410 23.50 -16.68 4.90
N ALA A 411 24.82 -16.82 4.70
CA ALA A 411 25.76 -17.06 5.78
C ALA A 411 25.74 -15.92 6.81
N LEU A 412 26.20 -16.18 8.04
CA LEU A 412 26.18 -15.19 9.12
C LEU A 412 26.96 -13.90 8.79
N ASN A 413 28.07 -14.02 8.04
CA ASN A 413 28.84 -12.88 7.53
C ASN A 413 28.26 -12.28 6.23
N GLY A 414 27.19 -12.86 5.69
CA GLY A 414 26.58 -12.49 4.41
C GLY A 414 27.48 -12.66 3.19
N GLY A 415 28.62 -13.33 3.29
CA GLY A 415 29.57 -13.47 2.18
C GLY A 415 29.18 -14.50 1.13
N SER A 416 28.22 -15.38 1.44
CA SER A 416 27.80 -16.48 0.56
C SER A 416 26.39 -16.99 0.90
N CYS A 417 25.82 -17.75 -0.03
CA CYS A 417 24.63 -18.56 0.18
C CYS A 417 25.03 -20.02 0.41
N ILE A 418 24.70 -20.57 1.58
CA ILE A 418 25.08 -21.92 2.03
C ILE A 418 23.86 -22.85 2.12
N GLU A 419 24.10 -24.16 2.06
CA GLU A 419 23.04 -25.19 2.06
C GLU A 419 22.39 -25.41 3.43
N SER A 420 23.10 -25.10 4.51
CA SER A 420 22.61 -25.25 5.88
C SER A 420 23.31 -24.28 6.83
N CYS A 421 22.63 -23.89 7.91
CA CYS A 421 23.21 -22.99 8.91
C CYS A 421 24.16 -23.73 9.86
N PRO A 422 25.31 -23.13 10.22
CA PRO A 422 26.25 -23.74 11.15
C PRO A 422 25.66 -23.75 12.57
N SER A 423 25.71 -24.87 13.29
CA SER A 423 25.28 -24.91 14.70
C SER A 423 26.10 -23.95 15.57
N PRO A 424 25.50 -23.17 16.49
CA PRO A 424 24.10 -23.17 16.94
C PRO A 424 23.16 -22.21 16.17
N ALA A 425 23.56 -21.71 15.00
CA ALA A 425 22.69 -20.87 14.18
C ALA A 425 21.49 -21.65 13.64
N THR A 426 20.38 -20.94 13.53
CA THR A 426 19.10 -21.45 13.01
C THR A 426 18.74 -20.70 11.73
N SER A 427 17.85 -21.29 10.93
CA SER A 427 17.33 -20.64 9.74
C SER A 427 16.24 -19.63 10.09
N ASN A 428 16.27 -18.49 9.42
CA ASN A 428 15.20 -17.51 9.42
C ASN A 428 14.80 -17.24 7.97
N CYS A 429 13.55 -17.56 7.63
CA CYS A 429 13.02 -17.43 6.28
C CYS A 429 11.81 -16.51 6.28
N SER A 430 11.77 -15.60 5.30
CA SER A 430 10.61 -14.74 5.04
C SER A 430 9.62 -15.41 4.07
N ASN A 431 8.35 -14.98 4.09
CA ASN A 431 7.31 -15.42 3.17
C ASN A 431 7.72 -15.13 1.72
N GLY A 432 8.21 -16.15 1.01
CA GLY A 432 8.86 -16.00 -0.29
C GLY A 432 10.12 -16.85 -0.50
N ASN A 433 10.48 -17.71 0.48
CA ASN A 433 11.63 -18.62 0.39
C ASN A 433 13.00 -17.92 0.33
N ILE A 434 13.06 -16.70 0.86
CA ILE A 434 14.29 -15.94 1.08
C ILE A 434 14.76 -16.21 2.50
N CYS A 435 15.91 -16.86 2.65
CA CYS A 435 16.39 -17.35 3.95
C CYS A 435 17.79 -16.83 4.32
N ALA A 436 18.01 -16.66 5.62
CA ALA A 436 19.28 -16.28 6.23
C ALA A 436 19.56 -17.08 7.49
N CYS A 437 20.84 -17.26 7.82
CA CYS A 437 21.24 -17.82 9.10
C CYS A 437 21.21 -16.76 10.19
N LYS A 438 20.71 -17.14 11.35
CA LYS A 438 20.68 -16.29 12.54
C LYS A 438 21.21 -17.07 13.75
N CYS A 439 22.11 -16.46 14.51
CA CYS A 439 22.56 -17.03 15.78
C CYS A 439 21.39 -17.22 16.74
N GLY A 440 21.40 -18.35 17.47
CA GLY A 440 20.38 -18.67 18.47
C GLY A 440 20.42 -17.73 19.67
N THR A 441 19.43 -17.84 20.56
CA THR A 441 19.36 -17.08 21.81
C THR A 441 20.64 -17.23 22.64
N GLY A 442 21.12 -16.13 23.24
CA GLY A 442 22.37 -16.12 24.01
C GLY A 442 23.66 -16.12 23.17
N THR A 443 23.56 -16.00 21.85
CA THR A 443 24.74 -15.92 20.96
C THR A 443 24.64 -14.76 19.97
N TYR A 444 25.79 -14.28 19.49
CA TYR A 444 25.89 -13.23 18.49
C TYR A 444 26.80 -13.66 17.31
N PRO A 445 26.58 -13.12 16.10
CA PRO A 445 27.40 -13.46 14.94
C PRO A 445 28.80 -12.83 15.06
N SER A 446 29.82 -13.66 14.85
CA SER A 446 31.21 -13.26 14.68
C SER A 446 31.75 -13.97 13.45
N ASP A 447 31.88 -13.23 12.35
CA ASP A 447 32.17 -13.78 11.03
C ASP A 447 31.23 -14.93 10.63
N ALA A 448 31.76 -16.15 10.48
CA ALA A 448 31.02 -17.33 10.07
C ALA A 448 30.48 -18.17 11.25
N SER A 449 30.66 -17.71 12.49
CA SER A 449 30.36 -18.46 13.71
C SER A 449 29.47 -17.68 14.67
N CYS A 450 28.82 -18.38 15.60
CA CYS A 450 28.11 -17.75 16.71
C CYS A 450 28.94 -17.86 17.98
N LEU A 451 29.22 -16.73 18.62
CA LEU A 451 29.91 -16.68 19.91
C LEU A 451 28.89 -16.42 21.03
N GLN A 452 29.17 -16.94 22.21
CA GLN A 452 28.32 -16.75 23.39
C GLN A 452 28.35 -15.29 23.84
N CYS A 453 27.20 -14.79 24.27
CA CYS A 453 27.12 -13.53 24.96
C CYS A 453 27.90 -13.56 26.28
N ASP A 454 28.18 -12.38 26.82
CA ASP A 454 28.65 -12.28 28.21
C ASP A 454 27.62 -12.93 29.14
N SER A 455 28.09 -13.58 30.21
CA SER A 455 27.25 -14.20 31.24
C SER A 455 26.21 -13.25 31.86
N ALA A 456 26.43 -11.94 31.79
CA ALA A 456 25.48 -10.93 32.25
C ALA A 456 24.31 -10.67 31.27
N CYS A 457 24.41 -11.10 30.01
CA CYS A 457 23.40 -10.91 28.97
C CYS A 457 22.60 -12.19 28.67
N SER A 458 21.31 -12.06 28.39
CA SER A 458 20.52 -13.11 27.71
C SER A 458 20.54 -12.97 26.19
N GLU A 459 20.69 -11.74 25.69
CA GLU A 459 20.91 -11.43 24.28
C GLU A 459 21.93 -10.31 24.14
N CYS A 460 22.73 -10.33 23.08
CA CYS A 460 23.79 -9.36 22.85
C CYS A 460 24.03 -9.13 21.35
N THR A 461 24.67 -8.01 21.01
CA THR A 461 25.11 -7.70 19.65
C THR A 461 26.61 -7.90 19.42
N GLY A 462 27.36 -8.27 20.46
CA GLY A 462 28.81 -8.35 20.45
C GLY A 462 29.37 -8.92 21.75
N SER A 463 30.70 -8.96 21.86
CA SER A 463 31.40 -9.45 23.05
C SER A 463 31.29 -8.49 24.24
N GLY A 464 31.26 -9.06 25.44
CA GLY A 464 31.36 -8.31 26.70
C GLY A 464 30.04 -7.67 27.18
N PRO A 465 30.05 -7.13 28.42
CA PRO A 465 28.83 -6.74 29.14
C PRO A 465 28.20 -5.42 28.63
N SER A 466 28.92 -4.67 27.79
CA SER A 466 28.42 -3.42 27.20
C SER A 466 27.56 -3.62 25.94
N ASN A 467 27.61 -4.82 25.36
CA ASN A 467 26.87 -5.18 24.15
C ASN A 467 25.57 -5.95 24.45
N CYS A 468 25.10 -5.96 25.70
CA CYS A 468 23.85 -6.60 26.06
C CYS A 468 22.65 -5.86 25.45
N VAL A 469 21.75 -6.61 24.81
CA VAL A 469 20.42 -6.15 24.41
C VAL A 469 19.41 -6.41 25.52
N THR A 470 19.50 -7.59 26.13
CA THR A 470 18.70 -7.99 27.30
C THR A 470 19.62 -8.62 28.35
N CYS A 471 19.34 -8.36 29.63
CA CYS A 471 20.13 -8.90 30.72
C CYS A 471 19.66 -10.31 31.12
N ALA A 472 20.60 -11.11 31.63
CA ALA A 472 20.29 -12.39 32.23
C ALA A 472 19.24 -12.26 33.36
N SER A 473 18.51 -13.34 33.63
CA SER A 473 17.44 -13.36 34.63
C SER A 473 17.90 -12.79 35.99
N GLY A 474 17.12 -11.87 36.55
CA GLY A 474 17.42 -11.19 37.82
C GLY A 474 18.26 -9.92 37.70
N LYS A 475 18.75 -9.58 36.49
CA LYS A 475 19.52 -8.35 36.21
C LYS A 475 18.72 -7.33 35.42
N TYR A 476 19.14 -6.08 35.53
CA TYR A 476 18.47 -4.91 34.97
C TYR A 476 19.43 -4.13 34.08
N ILE A 477 18.95 -3.62 32.95
CA ILE A 477 19.75 -2.76 32.07
C ILE A 477 19.85 -1.38 32.71
N LYS A 478 21.09 -0.94 32.97
CA LYS A 478 21.44 0.42 33.31
C LYS A 478 22.01 1.13 32.09
N THR A 479 21.42 2.25 31.73
CA THR A 479 21.90 3.10 30.62
C THR A 479 22.58 4.33 31.21
N ASP A 480 23.82 4.61 30.81
CA ASP A 480 24.53 5.82 31.21
C ASP A 480 24.10 7.04 30.38
N GLU A 481 24.59 8.23 30.75
CA GLU A 481 24.26 9.49 30.08
C GLU A 481 24.78 9.56 28.63
N SER A 482 25.76 8.74 28.26
CA SER A 482 26.30 8.62 26.91
C SER A 482 25.58 7.56 26.06
N GLY A 483 24.57 6.88 26.63
CA GLY A 483 23.82 5.81 25.97
C GLY A 483 24.46 4.42 26.08
N GLY A 484 25.55 4.26 26.83
CA GLY A 484 26.18 2.97 27.12
C GLY A 484 25.28 2.11 28.01
N ARG A 485 25.17 0.82 27.70
CA ARG A 485 24.31 -0.14 28.42
C ARG A 485 25.15 -1.10 29.23
N THR A 486 24.75 -1.36 30.48
CA THR A 486 25.39 -2.36 31.34
C THR A 486 24.32 -3.15 32.09
N CYS A 487 24.56 -4.43 32.33
CA CYS A 487 23.67 -5.28 33.12
C CYS A 487 24.11 -5.32 34.57
N VAL A 488 23.23 -4.89 35.48
CA VAL A 488 23.50 -4.80 36.91
C VAL A 488 22.43 -5.54 37.71
N ASP A 489 22.77 -6.01 38.90
CA ASP A 489 21.77 -6.49 39.85
C ASP A 489 20.93 -5.30 40.39
N SER A 490 19.85 -5.58 41.12
CA SER A 490 18.92 -4.54 41.63
C SER A 490 19.63 -3.40 42.39
N SER A 491 20.63 -3.73 43.23
CA SER A 491 21.43 -2.74 43.96
C SER A 491 22.36 -1.91 43.07
N GLY A 492 22.73 -2.42 41.90
CA GLY A 492 23.65 -1.76 40.96
C GLY A 492 23.02 -0.66 40.11
N CYS A 493 21.69 -0.49 40.16
CA CYS A 493 21.04 0.68 39.56
C CYS A 493 21.60 1.98 40.15
N GLY A 494 21.96 1.97 41.44
CA GLY A 494 22.60 3.09 42.12
C GLY A 494 21.62 4.20 42.50
N ASP A 495 22.17 5.25 43.10
CA ASP A 495 21.38 6.31 43.73
C ASP A 495 20.50 7.07 42.72
N GLY A 496 19.25 7.29 43.09
CA GLY A 496 18.26 7.98 42.27
C GLY A 496 17.63 7.12 41.18
N TYR A 497 17.86 5.80 41.21
CA TYR A 497 17.26 4.82 40.30
C TYR A 497 16.65 3.65 41.09
N TYR A 498 15.68 2.97 40.47
CA TYR A 498 15.12 1.72 40.97
C TYR A 498 15.09 0.67 39.88
N ALA A 499 15.10 -0.60 40.30
CA ALA A 499 15.01 -1.74 39.40
C ALA A 499 13.54 -2.04 39.09
N ASP A 500 13.12 -1.83 37.84
CA ASP A 500 11.75 -2.08 37.40
C ASP A 500 11.61 -3.56 36.94
N PRO A 501 10.87 -4.42 37.67
CA PRO A 501 10.74 -5.84 37.34
C PRO A 501 9.91 -6.11 36.09
N GLU A 502 9.07 -5.17 35.65
CA GLU A 502 8.27 -5.32 34.42
C GLU A 502 9.09 -4.97 33.18
N LYS A 503 9.89 -3.90 33.27
CA LYS A 503 10.73 -3.44 32.13
C LYS A 503 12.13 -4.04 32.12
N LEU A 504 12.56 -4.69 33.21
CA LEU A 504 13.91 -5.21 33.41
C LEU A 504 15.00 -4.14 33.19
N GLN A 505 14.71 -2.92 33.64
CA GLN A 505 15.55 -1.73 33.44
C GLN A 505 15.70 -0.94 34.74
N CYS A 506 16.84 -0.27 34.89
CA CYS A 506 17.03 0.73 35.93
C CYS A 506 16.36 2.03 35.49
N LEU A 507 15.30 2.44 36.19
CA LEU A 507 14.55 3.66 35.88
C LEU A 507 14.81 4.72 36.94
N ARG A 508 14.82 5.97 36.52
CA ARG A 508 15.09 7.10 37.42
C ARG A 508 13.91 7.31 38.36
N CYS A 509 14.20 7.60 39.63
CA CYS A 509 13.18 7.89 40.64
C CYS A 509 12.34 9.13 40.28
N GLY A 510 12.94 10.13 39.64
CA GLY A 510 12.24 11.39 39.32
C GLY A 510 11.88 12.24 40.55
N ILE A 511 12.23 11.80 41.76
CA ILE A 511 12.08 12.54 43.02
C ILE A 511 13.42 13.19 43.37
N THR A 512 13.42 14.51 43.53
CA THR A 512 14.63 15.27 43.89
C THR A 512 15.20 14.83 45.23
N SER A 513 16.52 14.67 45.30
CA SER A 513 17.24 14.21 46.50
C SER A 513 16.80 12.83 47.02
N CYS A 514 16.13 12.02 46.20
CA CYS A 514 15.80 10.66 46.55
C CYS A 514 16.95 9.71 46.17
N LYS A 515 17.41 8.92 47.14
CA LYS A 515 18.46 7.92 46.96
C LYS A 515 17.90 6.59 46.49
N THR A 516 16.86 6.08 47.13
CA THR A 516 16.17 4.84 46.74
C THR A 516 14.67 5.05 46.69
N CYS A 517 13.99 4.42 45.73
CA CYS A 517 12.55 4.56 45.54
C CYS A 517 11.94 3.25 45.04
N ASN A 518 10.65 3.03 45.31
CA ASN A 518 9.89 1.87 44.84
C ASN A 518 8.46 2.27 44.42
N PRO A 519 7.82 1.53 43.51
CA PRO A 519 6.41 1.74 43.15
C PRO A 519 5.47 1.29 44.28
N VAL A 520 4.52 2.15 44.67
CA VAL A 520 3.44 1.87 45.63
C VAL A 520 2.14 2.40 45.03
N ASP A 521 1.15 1.53 44.81
CA ASP A 521 -0.16 1.88 44.22
C ASP A 521 -0.10 2.71 42.92
N GLY A 522 0.87 2.38 42.06
CA GLY A 522 1.07 3.06 40.77
C GLY A 522 1.82 4.41 40.85
N ASN A 523 2.20 4.86 42.04
CA ASN A 523 3.03 6.06 42.24
C ASN A 523 4.41 5.67 42.77
N LEU A 524 5.45 6.37 42.33
CA LEU A 524 6.79 6.12 42.84
C LEU A 524 6.98 6.84 44.17
N LYS A 525 7.40 6.09 45.19
CA LYS A 525 7.66 6.61 46.54
C LYS A 525 9.14 6.45 46.88
N CYS A 526 9.72 7.51 47.40
CA CYS A 526 11.06 7.48 47.95
C CYS A 526 11.08 6.70 49.27
N THR A 527 12.12 5.89 49.45
CA THR A 527 12.35 5.08 50.66
C THR A 527 13.56 5.57 51.46
N GLU A 528 14.48 6.29 50.82
CA GLU A 528 15.66 6.86 51.45
C GLU A 528 16.08 8.14 50.70
N CYS A 529 16.39 9.20 51.43
CA CYS A 529 16.86 10.45 50.83
C CYS A 529 18.39 10.48 50.74
N SER A 530 18.92 11.02 49.63
CA SER A 530 20.37 11.29 49.50
C SER A 530 20.78 12.49 50.35
N SER A 531 19.84 13.41 50.59
CA SER A 531 19.98 14.54 51.51
C SER A 531 18.61 15.03 51.98
N GLY A 532 18.54 15.53 53.22
CA GLY A 532 17.29 15.95 53.86
C GLY A 532 16.52 14.81 54.53
N TYR A 533 15.28 15.10 54.89
CA TYR A 533 14.34 14.22 55.58
C TYR A 533 13.28 13.68 54.61
N LEU A 534 13.02 12.38 54.70
CA LEU A 534 11.97 11.70 53.95
C LEU A 534 10.58 12.09 54.48
N SER A 535 9.69 12.52 53.59
CA SER A 535 8.30 12.84 53.94
C SER A 535 7.54 11.60 54.44
N LEU A 536 6.51 11.80 55.27
CA LEU A 536 5.71 10.71 55.83
C LEU A 536 5.04 9.83 54.77
N ASP A 537 4.61 10.44 53.66
CA ASP A 537 3.99 9.77 52.51
C ASP A 537 4.99 9.25 51.48
N GLY A 538 6.30 9.44 51.72
CA GLY A 538 7.38 9.05 50.81
C GLY A 538 7.43 9.80 49.47
N SER A 539 6.64 10.85 49.27
CA SER A 539 6.61 11.55 47.97
C SER A 539 7.79 12.49 47.73
N SER A 540 8.51 12.89 48.79
CA SER A 540 9.57 13.90 48.67
C SER A 540 10.67 13.79 49.74
N CYS A 541 11.80 14.42 49.45
CA CYS A 541 12.91 14.64 50.37
C CYS A 541 13.05 16.14 50.61
N SER A 542 12.88 16.59 51.85
CA SER A 542 12.88 18.01 52.22
C SER A 542 14.06 18.32 53.15
N SER A 543 14.62 19.53 53.11
CA SER A 543 15.69 19.91 54.04
C SER A 543 15.22 19.98 55.51
N GLN A 544 13.91 20.13 55.74
CA GLN A 544 13.27 20.18 57.06
C GLN A 544 11.83 19.62 56.99
N CYS A 545 11.30 19.16 58.12
CA CYS A 545 9.90 18.76 58.26
C CYS A 545 9.04 20.00 58.54
N THR A 546 8.39 20.55 57.50
CA THR A 546 7.67 21.84 57.58
C THR A 546 6.15 21.69 57.66
N GLU A 547 5.64 20.49 57.48
CA GLU A 547 4.20 20.22 57.58
C GLU A 547 3.71 20.28 59.04
N PRO A 548 2.44 20.67 59.28
CA PRO A 548 1.90 20.83 60.62
C PRO A 548 2.02 19.55 61.45
N ASN A 549 2.41 19.72 62.72
CA ASN A 549 2.53 18.62 63.69
C ASN A 549 3.56 17.55 63.30
N GLN A 550 4.58 17.91 62.50
CA GLN A 550 5.74 17.07 62.22
C GLN A 550 6.98 17.53 62.99
N ARG A 551 7.88 16.59 63.25
CA ARG A 551 9.23 16.80 63.80
C ARG A 551 10.22 15.87 63.10
N GLU A 552 11.48 16.18 63.26
CA GLU A 552 12.57 15.32 62.82
C GLU A 552 12.60 14.04 63.68
N GLY A 553 12.55 12.90 63.01
CA GLY A 553 12.69 11.58 63.60
C GLY A 553 14.07 10.97 63.33
N GLU A 554 14.28 9.77 63.86
CA GLU A 554 15.49 9.00 63.58
C GLU A 554 15.59 8.60 62.09
N ASN A 555 16.81 8.33 61.62
CA ASN A 555 17.10 7.92 60.23
C ASN A 555 16.67 8.93 59.15
N SER A 556 16.71 10.24 59.45
CA SER A 556 16.38 11.30 58.50
C SER A 556 14.97 11.13 57.91
N LYS A 557 13.98 10.83 58.75
CA LYS A 557 12.56 10.75 58.38
C LYS A 557 11.73 11.74 59.18
N CYS A 558 10.74 12.35 58.54
CA CYS A 558 9.74 13.15 59.27
C CYS A 558 8.78 12.23 60.02
N VAL A 559 8.50 12.56 61.28
CA VAL A 559 7.54 11.84 62.13
C VAL A 559 6.53 12.81 62.73
N CYS A 560 5.33 12.33 63.05
CA CYS A 560 4.35 13.15 63.75
C CYS A 560 4.81 13.42 65.20
N VAL A 561 4.48 14.60 65.72
CA VAL A 561 4.66 14.92 67.15
C VAL A 561 3.72 14.08 68.01
N ASP A 562 4.06 13.93 69.30
CA ASP A 562 3.28 13.10 70.23
C ASP A 562 1.80 13.54 70.28
N GLY A 563 0.89 12.56 70.15
CA GLY A 563 -0.55 12.80 70.08
C GLY A 563 -1.13 12.89 68.66
N PHE A 564 -0.30 12.79 67.61
CA PHE A 564 -0.72 12.78 66.21
C PHE A 564 -0.24 11.52 65.47
N GLN A 565 -1.02 11.01 64.52
CA GLN A 565 -0.66 9.91 63.62
C GLN A 565 -0.86 10.31 62.16
N PRO A 566 -0.06 9.76 61.22
CA PRO A 566 -0.23 10.04 59.79
C PRO A 566 -1.50 9.39 59.24
N ASP A 567 -2.25 10.11 58.42
CA ASP A 567 -3.32 9.56 57.58
C ASP A 567 -2.77 9.02 56.24
N ASP A 568 -3.67 8.54 55.37
CA ASP A 568 -3.31 7.98 54.04
C ASP A 568 -2.63 8.99 53.09
N SER A 569 -2.71 10.30 53.40
CA SER A 569 -2.04 11.37 52.66
C SER A 569 -0.70 11.78 53.27
N GLY A 570 -0.32 11.20 54.41
CA GLY A 570 0.87 11.57 55.19
C GLY A 570 0.70 12.82 56.05
N ALA A 571 -0.53 13.29 56.25
CA ALA A 571 -0.84 14.41 57.14
C ALA A 571 -1.00 13.92 58.60
N CYS A 572 -0.41 14.64 59.55
CA CYS A 572 -0.49 14.29 60.97
C CYS A 572 -1.82 14.74 61.59
N VAL A 573 -2.69 13.79 61.95
CA VAL A 573 -4.01 14.03 62.57
C VAL A 573 -4.04 13.59 64.03
N ALA A 574 -4.80 14.29 64.87
CA ALA A 574 -4.84 14.03 66.31
C ALA A 574 -5.50 12.67 66.63
N VAL A 575 -4.88 11.91 67.54
CA VAL A 575 -5.40 10.60 67.97
C VAL A 575 -6.45 10.80 69.06
N ASN A 576 -7.73 10.71 68.72
CA ASN A 576 -8.84 10.78 69.69
C ASN A 576 -9.03 9.43 70.40
N THR A 577 -8.29 9.14 71.46
CA THR A 577 -8.60 8.02 72.38
C THR A 577 -9.18 8.53 73.69
N CYS A 578 -10.42 8.12 73.99
CA CYS A 578 -11.07 8.43 75.27
C CYS A 578 -10.34 7.74 76.44
N PRO A 579 -10.11 8.43 77.58
CA PRO A 579 -9.60 7.81 78.79
C PRO A 579 -10.47 6.62 79.22
N SER A 580 -9.87 5.53 79.69
CA SER A 580 -10.59 4.29 80.07
C SER A 580 -11.66 4.46 81.16
N GLN A 581 -11.62 5.57 81.90
CA GLN A 581 -12.61 5.94 82.91
C GLN A 581 -13.92 6.48 82.31
N ASN A 582 -13.92 6.81 81.02
CA ASN A 582 -15.08 7.39 80.35
C ASN A 582 -15.93 6.31 79.67
N SER A 583 -16.82 5.68 80.43
CA SER A 583 -17.64 4.59 79.89
C SER A 583 -18.67 5.08 78.87
N GLY A 584 -18.72 4.41 77.71
CA GLY A 584 -19.73 4.66 76.69
C GLY A 584 -19.42 5.83 75.74
N CYS A 585 -18.21 6.37 75.76
CA CYS A 585 -17.78 7.46 74.87
C CYS A 585 -17.08 6.94 73.60
N SER A 586 -17.51 7.41 72.43
CA SER A 586 -16.90 7.10 71.13
C SER A 586 -15.80 8.07 70.72
N SER A 587 -15.88 9.33 71.17
CA SER A 587 -14.85 10.34 70.91
C SER A 587 -14.75 11.30 72.09
N CYS A 588 -13.54 11.76 72.38
CA CYS A 588 -13.25 12.68 73.48
C CYS A 588 -12.37 13.83 72.99
N ASN A 589 -12.52 15.00 73.60
CA ASN A 589 -11.60 16.12 73.38
C ASN A 589 -10.28 15.92 74.13
N ALA A 590 -9.31 16.81 73.91
CA ALA A 590 -7.99 16.76 74.54
C ALA A 590 -8.02 16.83 76.09
N ALA A 591 -9.10 17.32 76.70
CA ALA A 591 -9.29 17.33 78.16
C ALA A 591 -9.92 16.03 78.70
N GLY A 592 -10.19 15.06 77.83
CA GLY A 592 -10.89 13.83 78.16
C GLY A 592 -12.38 14.03 78.45
N GLU A 593 -13.01 15.07 77.91
CA GLU A 593 -14.48 15.20 77.93
C GLU A 593 -15.08 14.47 76.71
N CYS A 594 -16.17 13.76 76.95
CA CYS A 594 -16.92 13.01 75.96
C CYS A 594 -17.59 13.96 74.95
N LEU A 595 -17.29 13.79 73.67
CA LEU A 595 -17.88 14.54 72.55
C LEU A 595 -19.02 13.78 71.87
N SER A 596 -18.96 12.44 71.87
CA SER A 596 -20.03 11.58 71.36
C SER A 596 -20.09 10.25 72.11
N CYS A 597 -21.29 9.69 72.23
CA CYS A 597 -21.51 8.37 72.82
C CYS A 597 -21.29 7.25 71.80
N SER A 598 -20.83 6.09 72.25
CA SER A 598 -20.67 4.86 71.46
C SER A 598 -22.02 4.30 70.99
N ASP A 599 -23.06 4.55 71.76
CA ASP A 599 -24.45 4.27 71.39
C ASP A 599 -25.16 5.60 71.15
N SER A 600 -25.72 5.78 69.95
CA SER A 600 -26.45 6.98 69.56
C SER A 600 -27.78 7.17 70.32
N ALA A 601 -28.26 6.14 71.03
CA ALA A 601 -29.40 6.22 71.93
C ALA A 601 -29.05 6.80 73.32
N GLN A 602 -27.76 6.98 73.62
CA GLN A 602 -27.30 7.51 74.90
C GLN A 602 -26.99 9.01 74.82
N SER A 603 -27.15 9.69 75.94
CA SER A 603 -26.81 11.10 76.11
C SER A 603 -25.61 11.26 77.03
N ILE A 604 -24.77 12.25 76.70
CA ILE A 604 -23.58 12.61 77.48
C ILE A 604 -24.06 13.15 78.82
N GLN A 605 -23.54 12.58 79.91
CA GLN A 605 -23.94 12.95 81.26
C GLN A 605 -23.37 14.32 81.66
N PRO A 606 -23.94 14.98 82.68
CA PRO A 606 -23.55 16.35 83.04
C PRO A 606 -22.06 16.56 83.39
N SER A 607 -21.36 15.52 83.86
CA SER A 607 -19.90 15.55 84.09
C SER A 607 -19.06 15.55 82.81
N LYS A 608 -19.70 15.27 81.66
CA LYS A 608 -19.09 15.01 80.35
C LYS A 608 -18.06 13.87 80.37
N ARG A 609 -18.13 12.95 81.33
CA ARG A 609 -17.20 11.83 81.43
C ARG A 609 -17.86 10.49 81.12
N SER A 610 -19.18 10.42 81.01
CA SER A 610 -19.90 9.16 80.75
C SER A 610 -21.10 9.39 79.83
N CYS A 611 -21.59 8.30 79.23
CA CYS A 611 -22.84 8.26 78.47
C CYS A 611 -23.84 7.31 79.11
N ALA A 612 -25.12 7.70 79.15
CA ALA A 612 -26.21 6.86 79.66
C ALA A 612 -27.52 7.11 78.90
N ALA A 613 -28.46 6.17 79.02
CA ALA A 613 -29.72 6.18 78.27
C ALA A 613 -30.67 7.34 78.61
N ALA A 614 -30.55 7.94 79.80
CA ALA A 614 -31.39 9.06 80.24
C ALA A 614 -30.58 10.07 81.07
N CYS A 615 -31.09 11.31 81.16
CA CYS A 615 -30.52 12.34 82.01
C CYS A 615 -30.99 12.18 83.48
N PRO A 616 -30.12 12.44 84.47
CA PRO A 616 -30.45 12.32 85.89
C PRO A 616 -31.44 13.40 86.36
N GLU A 617 -32.14 13.18 87.46
CA GLU A 617 -33.07 14.15 88.02
C GLU A 617 -32.40 15.50 88.33
N GLY A 618 -33.12 16.59 88.09
CA GLY A 618 -32.58 17.95 88.20
C GLY A 618 -31.72 18.39 87.01
N SER A 619 -31.68 17.62 85.91
CA SER A 619 -31.01 17.99 84.65
C SER A 619 -31.97 17.95 83.45
N GLN A 620 -31.61 18.69 82.39
CA GLN A 620 -32.32 18.74 81.12
C GLN A 620 -31.38 18.41 79.96
N LEU A 621 -31.91 17.75 78.93
CA LEU A 621 -31.17 17.41 77.71
C LEU A 621 -31.12 18.63 76.78
N ILE A 622 -29.92 19.12 76.50
CA ILE A 622 -29.66 20.16 75.48
C ILE A 622 -28.83 19.53 74.37
N GLY A 623 -29.47 19.26 73.23
CA GLY A 623 -28.85 18.48 72.15
C GLY A 623 -28.61 17.05 72.59
N THR A 624 -27.34 16.64 72.68
CA THR A 624 -26.91 15.31 73.16
C THR A 624 -26.28 15.34 74.56
N LEU A 625 -26.28 16.50 75.23
CA LEU A 625 -25.65 16.72 76.53
C LEU A 625 -26.70 17.02 77.61
N CYS A 626 -26.67 16.24 78.69
CA CYS A 626 -27.44 16.52 79.89
C CYS A 626 -26.80 17.68 80.67
N THR A 627 -27.59 18.68 81.05
CA THR A 627 -27.13 19.87 81.79
C THR A 627 -28.01 20.10 83.02
N CYS A 628 -27.43 20.42 84.18
CA CYS A 628 -28.23 20.69 85.38
C CYS A 628 -29.18 21.88 85.14
N MET A 629 -30.44 21.76 85.54
CA MET A 629 -31.45 22.81 85.44
C MET A 629 -31.14 23.97 86.40
N ASP A 630 -31.69 25.15 86.12
CA ASP A 630 -31.50 26.33 86.97
C ASP A 630 -31.93 26.06 88.42
N GLY A 631 -31.00 26.30 89.35
CA GLY A 631 -31.19 25.98 90.77
C GLY A 631 -30.59 24.64 91.19
N TYR A 632 -30.01 23.85 90.29
CA TYR A 632 -29.26 22.63 90.59
C TYR A 632 -27.76 22.81 90.27
N ALA A 633 -26.88 22.17 91.04
CA ALA A 633 -25.43 22.18 90.82
C ALA A 633 -24.90 20.75 90.62
N LEU A 634 -23.91 20.62 89.76
CA LEU A 634 -23.27 19.35 89.46
C LEU A 634 -22.43 18.87 90.66
N GLN A 635 -22.72 17.67 91.14
CA GLN A 635 -21.92 16.98 92.15
C GLN A 635 -21.72 15.52 91.71
N GLY A 636 -20.52 15.23 91.16
CA GLY A 636 -20.28 13.97 90.45
C GLY A 636 -21.06 13.93 89.14
N ASP A 637 -21.85 12.88 88.94
CA ASP A 637 -22.79 12.72 87.81
C ASP A 637 -24.23 13.17 88.13
N ALA A 638 -24.50 13.64 89.35
CA ALA A 638 -25.84 14.04 89.78
C ALA A 638 -26.00 15.57 89.86
N CYS A 639 -27.21 16.06 89.60
CA CYS A 639 -27.59 17.45 89.78
C CYS A 639 -28.37 17.61 91.09
N VAL A 640 -27.86 18.43 92.02
CA VAL A 640 -28.46 18.62 93.36
C VAL A 640 -28.93 20.05 93.58
N SER A 641 -30.12 20.24 94.19
CA SER A 641 -30.75 21.57 94.32
C SER A 641 -30.00 22.48 95.30
N ARG A 642 -29.69 23.71 94.87
CA ARG A 642 -29.13 24.80 95.68
C ARG A 642 -30.24 25.64 96.33
N SER A 643 -30.23 25.74 97.66
CA SER A 643 -30.99 26.75 98.41
C SER A 643 -30.51 28.16 98.04
N ARG A 644 -31.42 29.04 97.60
CA ARG A 644 -31.10 30.37 97.03
C ARG A 644 -30.59 31.37 98.09
N ARG A 645 -29.52 32.11 97.75
CA ARG A 645 -29.37 33.55 98.03
C ARG A 645 -28.98 34.26 96.73
N ALA A 646 -29.49 35.48 96.59
CA ALA A 646 -29.83 36.16 95.34
C ALA A 646 -28.72 37.05 94.73
N SER A 647 -28.97 37.41 93.46
CA SER A 647 -28.42 38.53 92.65
C SER A 647 -26.96 38.44 92.18
N SER A 648 -26.56 38.93 90.99
CA SER A 648 -27.26 39.66 89.93
C SER A 648 -26.58 39.45 88.58
N SER A 649 -27.38 39.60 87.53
CA SER A 649 -27.17 39.31 86.10
C SER A 649 -26.26 40.30 85.36
N SER A 650 -25.56 39.81 84.32
CA SER A 650 -25.04 40.58 83.19
C SER A 650 -25.52 39.92 81.88
N THR A 651 -26.19 40.72 81.04
CA THR A 651 -26.81 40.34 79.76
C THR A 651 -26.12 40.98 78.54
N VAL A 652 -26.42 40.39 77.37
CA VAL A 652 -26.37 40.89 75.96
C VAL A 652 -25.17 40.33 75.15
N ALA A 653 -25.29 39.32 74.27
CA ALA A 653 -26.13 39.03 73.07
C ALA A 653 -25.53 39.58 71.75
N VAL A 654 -24.96 38.72 70.89
CA VAL A 654 -25.51 38.12 69.64
C VAL A 654 -25.96 39.13 68.58
N VAL A 655 -25.11 39.35 67.56
CA VAL A 655 -25.47 39.59 66.15
C VAL A 655 -24.26 39.17 65.30
N SER A 656 -24.42 38.31 64.27
CA SER A 656 -23.64 38.35 62.99
C SER A 656 -23.85 37.18 62.00
N VAL A 657 -24.55 36.10 62.33
CA VAL A 657 -24.54 34.88 61.46
C VAL A 657 -25.39 34.98 60.17
N VAL A 658 -26.24 36.02 60.01
CA VAL A 658 -27.11 36.15 58.82
C VAL A 658 -26.38 36.65 57.57
N VAL A 659 -25.22 37.30 57.72
CA VAL A 659 -24.46 37.85 56.57
C VAL A 659 -23.65 36.78 55.84
N VAL A 660 -23.15 35.75 56.53
CA VAL A 660 -22.29 34.71 55.93
C VAL A 660 -23.10 33.77 55.02
N LEU A 661 -24.35 33.47 55.36
CA LEU A 661 -25.19 32.58 54.55
C LEU A 661 -25.64 33.22 53.23
N LEU A 662 -25.78 34.55 53.18
CA LEU A 662 -26.11 35.26 51.93
C LEU A 662 -24.91 35.40 50.99
N VAL A 663 -23.68 35.43 51.51
CA VAL A 663 -22.44 35.48 50.71
C VAL A 663 -22.14 34.12 50.07
N VAL A 664 -22.38 33.00 50.77
CA VAL A 664 -22.18 31.65 50.22
C VAL A 664 -23.17 31.34 49.10
N ALA A 665 -24.42 31.80 49.19
CA ALA A 665 -25.42 31.64 48.14
C ALA A 665 -25.09 32.45 46.86
N ALA A 666 -24.49 33.65 47.00
CA ALA A 666 -24.08 34.48 45.87
C ALA A 666 -22.87 33.91 45.12
N VAL A 667 -21.90 33.31 45.84
CA VAL A 667 -20.72 32.67 45.23
C VAL A 667 -21.08 31.37 44.50
N ALA A 668 -22.05 30.61 45.02
CA ALA A 668 -22.56 29.41 44.35
C ALA A 668 -23.28 29.74 43.02
N LEU A 669 -24.05 30.83 42.97
CA LEU A 669 -24.71 31.31 41.74
C LEU A 669 -23.70 31.86 40.72
N ALA A 670 -22.60 32.49 41.15
CA ALA A 670 -21.52 32.94 40.28
C ALA A 670 -20.72 31.77 39.68
N CYS A 671 -20.42 30.73 40.46
CA CYS A 671 -19.73 29.53 39.98
C CYS A 671 -20.55 28.73 38.96
N TRP A 672 -21.88 28.66 39.14
CA TRP A 672 -22.78 28.03 38.17
C TRP A 672 -22.83 28.79 36.82
N PHE A 673 -22.74 30.12 36.85
CA PHE A 673 -22.75 30.96 35.65
C PHE A 673 -21.45 30.89 34.84
N VAL A 674 -20.30 30.63 35.50
CA VAL A 674 -18.98 30.50 34.85
C VAL A 674 -18.79 29.11 34.22
N LEU A 675 -19.31 28.04 34.83
CA LEU A 675 -19.21 26.67 34.29
C LEU A 675 -20.10 26.44 33.06
N ARG A 676 -21.16 27.25 32.86
CA ARG A 676 -22.00 27.21 31.65
C ARG A 676 -21.34 27.88 30.43
N ARG A 677 -20.27 28.68 30.61
CA ARG A 677 -19.58 29.41 29.52
C ARG A 677 -18.36 28.70 28.91
N ARG A 678 -17.88 27.57 29.45
CA ARG A 678 -16.67 26.87 28.93
C ARG A 678 -16.90 25.67 28.00
N ARG A 679 -18.14 25.32 27.64
CA ARG A 679 -18.41 24.46 26.45
C ARG A 679 -18.57 25.32 25.19
N ARG A 680 -17.47 25.85 24.68
CA ARG A 680 -17.27 26.29 23.28
C ARG A 680 -15.78 26.58 23.07
N GLY A 681 -15.03 25.54 22.69
CA GLY A 681 -13.74 25.72 22.01
C GLY A 681 -13.96 26.07 20.53
N PRO A 682 -13.01 26.75 19.88
CA PRO A 682 -13.19 27.34 18.57
C PRO A 682 -13.06 26.30 17.45
N ARG A 683 -14.08 26.24 16.57
CA ARG A 683 -14.01 25.57 15.27
C ARG A 683 -13.35 26.52 14.28
N GLY A 684 -12.25 26.05 13.68
CA GLY A 684 -11.68 26.61 12.47
C GLY A 684 -12.67 26.56 11.30
N THR A 685 -12.55 27.55 10.44
CA THR A 685 -13.45 27.91 9.36
C THR A 685 -13.44 26.91 8.20
N SER A 686 -14.66 26.57 7.77
CA SER A 686 -15.11 26.00 6.49
C SER A 686 -14.74 26.94 5.32
N GLY A 687 -14.67 26.55 4.03
CA GLY A 687 -15.23 25.39 3.32
C GLY A 687 -14.59 25.26 1.91
N ARG A 688 -14.99 24.33 1.05
CA ARG A 688 -16.31 24.29 0.40
C ARG A 688 -16.54 22.93 -0.29
N LYS A 689 -17.80 22.49 -0.28
CA LYS A 689 -18.36 21.24 -0.83
C LYS A 689 -18.52 21.24 -2.36
N ARG A 690 -18.49 20.05 -2.98
CA ARG A 690 -19.54 19.38 -3.82
C ARG A 690 -18.90 18.14 -4.48
N SER A 691 -19.35 16.91 -4.23
CA SER A 691 -20.52 16.20 -4.78
C SER A 691 -20.33 15.70 -6.22
N ALA A 692 -20.55 14.40 -6.37
CA ALA A 692 -20.43 13.49 -7.51
C ALA A 692 -21.05 13.90 -8.86
N ALA A 693 -20.39 13.44 -9.94
CA ALA A 693 -20.93 12.94 -11.22
C ALA A 693 -19.76 12.19 -11.91
N GLU A 694 -19.83 10.86 -12.02
CA GLU A 694 -20.17 10.10 -13.24
C GLU A 694 -19.22 10.26 -14.45
N HIS A 695 -18.71 9.09 -14.87
CA HIS A 695 -18.25 8.69 -16.21
C HIS A 695 -18.02 9.77 -17.27
N LEU A 696 -16.74 9.96 -17.64
CA LEU A 696 -16.36 10.32 -19.00
C LEU A 696 -15.00 9.70 -19.33
N GLU A 697 -15.02 8.70 -20.21
CA GLU A 697 -13.86 8.23 -20.95
C GLU A 697 -13.32 9.39 -21.79
N LEU A 698 -12.08 9.80 -21.55
CA LEU A 698 -11.31 10.57 -22.52
C LEU A 698 -10.34 9.64 -23.23
N MET A 699 -10.68 9.37 -24.50
CA MET A 699 -9.75 8.90 -25.51
C MET A 699 -8.65 9.95 -25.68
N GLY A 700 -7.46 9.64 -25.19
CA GLY A 700 -6.21 10.31 -25.52
C GLY A 700 -5.41 9.42 -26.48
N THR A 701 -4.82 10.05 -27.49
CA THR A 701 -4.01 9.44 -28.54
C THR A 701 -2.74 8.79 -27.97
N ILE A 702 -2.39 7.62 -28.50
CA ILE A 702 -1.11 6.93 -28.26
C ILE A 702 -0.01 7.77 -28.91
N ASP A 703 0.56 8.70 -28.14
CA ASP A 703 1.95 9.15 -28.30
C ASP A 703 2.51 9.98 -27.13
N GLU A 704 1.88 9.94 -25.95
CA GLU A 704 2.54 10.34 -24.69
C GLU A 704 2.03 9.47 -23.53
N PHE A 705 2.55 8.24 -23.43
CA PHE A 705 2.80 7.51 -22.17
C PHE A 705 3.85 6.42 -22.40
#